data_AF-A0A7J2TMA7-F1
#
_entry.id   AF-A0A7J2TMA7-F1
#
_cell.length_a   1.000
_cell.length_b   1.000
_cell.length_c   1.000
_cell.angle_alpha   90.00
_cell.angle_beta   90.00
_cell.angle_gamma   90.00
#
_symmetry.space_group_name_H-M   'P 1'
#
loop_
_entity.id
_entity.type
_entity.pdbx_description
1 polymer ?
#
loop_
_entity_poly.entity_id
_entity_poly.type
_entity_poly.pdbx_seq_one_letter_code
_entity_poly.pdbx_strand_id
1 'polypeptide(L)'
;MNKKGQFSIIAALLVAVILIATVVITYSTIRNSPIQNQPQVQSAIDETNLALKQILGFTIGYYGSVLQVTGNSSYARMLALSYLQSGLENMGNMHPEWGTSFNVTHSQLKAYWFTNTSYSTGELVITYNLTGLGIYGVSYETSSRLDVKVMNTTADNEACLEIIKDGSEPLINLGKQNFMFYRYWDANSSWVLVEPSKEPIAFANGTYLVDIPSGIDPQSYVVQVKDSRGIIVVASTFSHYTITLSWSSAQSSSQNYVDNNTSDVDSSEDKGSHSNFPAQQSFDGVFDTLTEGKTSKNFLAKKGTFTKATTTGTQTVTGIGFTPKVVIFWWTRQTLFGESASVRVGYGFATNYSGTYQNRGVAFASDDGLADSNAGRYRSETYSIIILSSGNPIATALASITSFDVDGFSLNWQINENRADIIHYLALGGEDLIYAKAGSFNLSTASGTQDITGVGFQPNFAMFLWTYTEAVDTSTSHGEIGIGFAASSTKRAAIVAASEDDQKTTDTWQQQRADSCILLLDPTTGSQDAIVDFSQFLADGFRVNKIDAPAAITSIFYLALKGGNYDVGSFNSPTSTGTQDIATLGFQPAAVMLATQGRSSTTIGQHAEISLGAATSAADKGLTWFEDRDNLQDSDNEMETLNTKIIQWRDRTASNTFTLRGSADFVSFLSTGFRLSWSNVEASGRQVIYVAFGGDNYELDLEVQWTNVYYNGTTEELAIYVDTMNATENLRVDVWYGGSWQNLLPNLVNGWNNISVIPYLDASVFTIRFKGASDSLDSIQDSWRIDATILKVWPSPDLYASLQNATIVVELLQNGTMRWLGQNLQLSTQAKPIPPVPTKAIRVNQTIDGINTEVPFQIEDWASEYRIPLGLTNNASVFNNRNMLVFLVTSKVSKITVWWDGSDTANQTAYAYTNRYFTGDNPSAGTLTNGILTLQFGDGFTLTSTAGSVTSTTRFMRINNEWSVYGASPAYVIHHGIIRDIVHQESEWNSGADNCPNLYAHVVITLPANASYYTYQLRLMFVNSQQARVITDLCPLKLTTTIGTPQTENGVVGGFPVVSDVTGLFYNSSSSTWEHHWSQFISGERGAGIMFTDMANEMLYVFDAIAGDKTGALRVSNATERAIELAPVTSMTQVQFTYALDVTWSGAVVTFDGTTPIYSGENGLWIIVEYPPTVTITTEG
;
A
#
# COMPACT_ATOMS: atom_id res chain seq x y z
N MET A 1 -38.84 -60.34 -90.51
CA MET A 1 -37.58 -59.69 -90.94
C MET A 1 -37.84 -58.20 -91.00
N ASN A 2 -37.33 -57.42 -90.03
CA ASN A 2 -37.95 -56.14 -89.70
C ASN A 2 -36.96 -54.95 -89.72
N LYS A 3 -37.44 -53.88 -90.33
CA LYS A 3 -36.72 -52.79 -90.98
C LYS A 3 -36.36 -51.64 -90.01
N LYS A 4 -35.28 -51.78 -89.23
CA LYS A 4 -34.75 -50.68 -88.38
C LYS A 4 -33.27 -50.31 -88.61
N GLY A 5 -32.46 -51.16 -89.24
CA GLY A 5 -31.05 -50.86 -89.55
C GLY A 5 -30.82 -49.91 -90.75
N GLN A 6 -31.75 -49.86 -91.70
CA GLN A 6 -31.57 -49.05 -92.93
C GLN A 6 -31.76 -47.54 -92.73
N PHE A 7 -32.55 -47.10 -91.74
CA PHE A 7 -32.77 -45.67 -91.48
C PHE A 7 -31.57 -44.98 -90.80
N SER A 8 -30.78 -45.69 -90.00
CA SER A 8 -29.60 -45.10 -89.33
C SER A 8 -28.43 -44.88 -90.29
N ILE A 9 -28.27 -45.76 -91.29
CA ILE A 9 -27.21 -45.62 -92.31
C ILE A 9 -27.54 -44.48 -93.28
N ILE A 10 -28.81 -44.30 -93.66
CA ILE A 10 -29.23 -43.18 -94.52
C ILE A 10 -29.08 -41.83 -93.78
N ALA A 11 -29.41 -41.76 -92.49
CA ALA A 11 -29.22 -40.54 -91.69
C ALA A 11 -27.74 -40.16 -91.52
N ALA A 12 -26.86 -41.13 -91.27
CA ALA A 12 -25.42 -40.90 -91.16
C ALA A 12 -24.79 -40.44 -92.49
N LEU A 13 -25.22 -41.01 -93.62
CA LEU A 13 -24.79 -40.58 -94.95
C LEU A 13 -25.28 -39.15 -95.28
N LEU A 14 -26.50 -38.77 -94.87
CA LEU A 14 -27.03 -37.42 -95.10
C LEU A 14 -26.26 -36.35 -94.31
N VAL A 15 -25.89 -36.63 -93.06
CA VAL A 15 -25.10 -35.72 -92.20
C VAL A 15 -23.67 -35.57 -92.73
N ALA A 16 -23.05 -36.65 -93.22
CA ALA A 16 -21.73 -36.60 -93.84
C ALA A 16 -21.72 -35.75 -95.14
N VAL A 17 -22.77 -35.87 -95.96
CA VAL A 17 -22.92 -35.07 -97.19
C VAL A 17 -23.13 -33.59 -96.87
N ILE A 18 -23.90 -33.25 -95.83
CA ILE A 18 -24.10 -31.86 -95.37
C ILE A 18 -22.78 -31.27 -94.85
N LEU A 19 -22.01 -32.01 -94.04
CA LEU A 19 -20.71 -31.55 -93.54
C LEU A 19 -19.69 -31.32 -94.67
N ILE A 20 -19.62 -32.23 -95.64
CA ILE A 20 -18.73 -32.09 -96.81
C ILE A 20 -19.17 -30.92 -97.70
N ALA A 21 -20.48 -30.75 -97.94
CA ALA A 21 -21.00 -29.62 -98.70
C ALA A 21 -20.71 -28.28 -98.01
N THR A 22 -20.81 -28.21 -96.67
CA THR A 22 -20.52 -27.00 -95.91
C THR A 22 -19.04 -26.65 -95.99
N VAL A 23 -18.14 -27.63 -95.84
CA VAL A 23 -16.69 -27.41 -95.98
C VAL A 23 -16.32 -27.00 -97.41
N VAL A 24 -16.93 -27.60 -98.44
CA VAL A 24 -16.68 -27.24 -99.85
C VAL A 24 -17.23 -25.85 -100.18
N ILE A 25 -18.39 -25.46 -99.64
CA ILE A 25 -18.94 -24.10 -99.79
C ILE A 25 -18.05 -23.09 -99.06
N THR A 26 -17.65 -23.32 -97.81
CA THR A 26 -16.74 -22.43 -97.07
C THR A 26 -15.38 -22.30 -97.79
N TYR A 27 -14.81 -23.40 -98.28
CA TYR A 27 -13.54 -23.39 -99.02
C TYR A 27 -13.65 -22.69 -100.39
N SER A 28 -14.78 -22.83 -101.10
CA SER A 28 -15.01 -22.13 -102.37
C SER A 28 -15.36 -20.64 -102.19
N THR A 29 -15.97 -20.26 -101.06
CA THR A 29 -16.22 -18.86 -100.68
C THR A 29 -14.93 -18.13 -100.28
N ILE A 30 -14.00 -18.84 -99.62
CA ILE A 30 -12.65 -18.35 -99.30
C ILE A 30 -11.77 -18.24 -100.55
N ARG A 31 -11.85 -19.21 -101.49
CA ARG A 31 -10.98 -19.26 -102.68
C ARG A 31 -11.39 -18.30 -103.81
N ASN A 32 -12.68 -17.95 -103.91
CA ASN A 32 -13.21 -17.09 -104.99
C ASN A 32 -13.68 -15.70 -104.52
N SER A 33 -13.44 -15.31 -103.26
CA SER A 33 -13.53 -13.90 -102.89
C SER A 33 -12.24 -13.21 -103.33
N PRO A 34 -12.26 -12.28 -104.30
CA PRO A 34 -11.12 -11.41 -104.50
C PRO A 34 -10.91 -10.64 -103.20
N ILE A 35 -9.76 -10.85 -102.57
CA ILE A 35 -9.24 -10.03 -101.47
C ILE A 35 -9.17 -8.60 -102.04
N GLN A 36 -10.24 -7.84 -101.87
CA GLN A 36 -10.15 -6.39 -101.90
C GLN A 36 -9.28 -6.03 -100.71
N ASN A 37 -8.12 -5.47 -100.99
CA ASN A 37 -7.23 -4.81 -100.04
C ASN A 37 -8.07 -4.07 -98.99
N GLN A 38 -8.22 -4.66 -97.80
CA GLN A 38 -8.44 -3.85 -96.61
C GLN A 38 -7.29 -2.83 -96.57
N PRO A 39 -7.54 -1.57 -96.23
CA PRO A 39 -6.48 -0.58 -96.19
C PRO A 39 -5.44 -1.03 -95.15
N GLN A 40 -4.29 -1.55 -95.62
CA GLN A 40 -3.12 -1.92 -94.80
C GLN A 40 -2.67 -0.77 -93.88
N VAL A 41 -3.08 0.45 -94.23
CA VAL A 41 -2.83 1.69 -93.50
C VAL A 41 -3.56 1.74 -92.15
N GLN A 42 -4.86 1.43 -92.08
CA GLN A 42 -5.62 1.54 -90.82
C GLN A 42 -5.17 0.44 -89.85
N SER A 43 -4.97 -0.78 -90.34
CA SER A 43 -4.44 -1.89 -89.52
C SER A 43 -3.03 -1.61 -89.01
N ALA A 44 -2.15 -1.02 -89.81
CA ALA A 44 -0.78 -0.68 -89.38
C ALA A 44 -0.74 0.45 -88.35
N ILE A 45 -1.62 1.46 -88.48
CA ILE A 45 -1.78 2.53 -87.47
C ILE A 45 -2.32 1.95 -86.16
N ASP A 46 -3.37 1.13 -86.23
CA ASP A 46 -4.00 0.53 -85.05
C ASP A 46 -3.04 -0.44 -84.32
N GLU A 47 -2.29 -1.24 -85.08
CA GLU A 47 -1.25 -2.14 -84.54
C GLU A 47 -0.09 -1.36 -83.89
N THR A 48 0.39 -0.30 -84.57
CA THR A 48 1.45 0.57 -84.02
C THR A 48 1.00 1.25 -82.73
N ASN A 49 -0.21 1.82 -82.70
CA ASN A 49 -0.78 2.47 -81.52
C ASN A 49 -0.97 1.48 -80.35
N LEU A 50 -1.45 0.26 -80.64
CA LEU A 50 -1.59 -0.80 -79.64
C LEU A 50 -0.24 -1.21 -79.05
N ALA A 51 0.77 -1.43 -79.88
CA ALA A 51 2.11 -1.80 -79.45
C ALA A 51 2.78 -0.67 -78.64
N LEU A 52 2.61 0.59 -79.04
CA LEU A 52 3.07 1.77 -78.28
C LEU A 52 2.44 1.81 -76.87
N LYS A 53 1.12 1.56 -76.78
CA LYS A 53 0.43 1.49 -75.48
C LYS A 53 0.91 0.30 -74.62
N GLN A 54 1.17 -0.86 -75.22
CA GLN A 54 1.69 -2.03 -74.50
C GLN A 54 3.11 -1.80 -73.97
N ILE A 55 4.01 -1.24 -74.78
CA ILE A 55 5.38 -0.92 -74.36
C ILE A 55 5.40 0.14 -73.27
N LEU A 56 4.50 1.14 -73.32
CA LEU A 56 4.34 2.08 -72.22
C LEU A 56 3.94 1.35 -70.91
N GLY A 57 2.98 0.42 -70.97
CA GLY A 57 2.60 -0.41 -69.82
C GLY A 57 3.76 -1.18 -69.20
N PHE A 58 4.57 -1.86 -70.02
CA PHE A 58 5.78 -2.55 -69.55
C PHE A 58 6.83 -1.59 -68.98
N THR A 59 6.99 -0.41 -69.58
CA THR A 59 7.93 0.62 -69.11
C THR A 59 7.57 1.10 -67.71
N ILE A 60 6.28 1.32 -67.43
CA ILE A 60 5.78 1.68 -66.10
C ILE A 60 6.01 0.53 -65.09
N GLY A 61 5.78 -0.72 -65.51
CA GLY A 61 6.05 -1.89 -64.67
C GLY A 61 7.54 -2.06 -64.30
N TYR A 62 8.43 -1.84 -65.27
CA TYR A 62 9.86 -1.85 -65.05
C TYR A 62 10.31 -0.69 -64.15
N TYR A 63 9.75 0.51 -64.36
CA TYR A 63 9.97 1.67 -63.49
C TYR A 63 9.62 1.36 -62.03
N GLY A 64 8.43 0.82 -61.77
CA GLY A 64 8.01 0.42 -60.43
C GLY A 64 8.92 -0.63 -59.80
N SER A 65 9.32 -1.65 -60.57
CA SER A 65 10.21 -2.73 -60.07
C SER A 65 11.58 -2.20 -59.62
N VAL A 66 12.18 -1.26 -60.36
CA VAL A 66 13.44 -0.61 -59.96
C VAL A 66 13.22 0.33 -58.78
N LEU A 67 12.11 1.08 -58.79
CA LEU A 67 11.78 2.02 -57.71
C LEU A 67 11.58 1.32 -56.36
N GLN A 68 10.91 0.16 -56.35
CA GLN A 68 10.68 -0.64 -55.13
C GLN A 68 11.98 -1.05 -54.44
N VAL A 69 13.02 -1.40 -55.22
CA VAL A 69 14.30 -1.86 -54.67
C VAL A 69 15.20 -0.68 -54.31
N THR A 70 15.20 0.35 -55.15
CA THR A 70 16.20 1.42 -55.06
C THR A 70 15.71 2.66 -54.33
N GLY A 71 14.41 3.00 -54.37
CA GLY A 71 13.86 4.28 -53.91
C GLY A 71 14.26 5.49 -54.77
N ASN A 72 15.18 5.31 -55.72
CA ASN A 72 15.74 6.37 -56.54
C ASN A 72 14.93 6.55 -57.83
N SER A 73 13.97 7.45 -57.80
CA SER A 73 13.10 7.73 -58.96
C SER A 73 13.84 8.25 -60.19
N SER A 74 14.91 9.03 -60.02
CA SER A 74 15.74 9.48 -61.15
C SER A 74 16.43 8.31 -61.85
N TYR A 75 17.02 7.40 -61.06
CA TYR A 75 17.68 6.21 -61.58
C TYR A 75 16.69 5.23 -62.20
N ALA A 76 15.57 4.96 -61.52
CA ALA A 76 14.49 4.13 -62.04
C ALA A 76 13.94 4.68 -63.36
N ARG A 77 13.76 6.00 -63.47
CA ARG A 77 13.26 6.66 -64.68
C ARG A 77 14.26 6.55 -65.82
N MET A 78 15.55 6.77 -65.55
CA MET A 78 16.61 6.62 -66.55
C MET A 78 16.62 5.21 -67.14
N LEU A 79 16.60 4.18 -66.29
CA LEU A 79 16.55 2.78 -66.75
C LEU A 79 15.27 2.47 -67.53
N ALA A 80 14.12 2.94 -67.05
CA ALA A 80 12.84 2.73 -67.72
C ALA A 80 12.76 3.42 -69.09
N LEU A 81 13.26 4.65 -69.21
CA LEU A 81 13.29 5.37 -70.49
C LEU A 81 14.30 4.75 -71.48
N SER A 82 15.42 4.23 -70.99
CA SER A 82 16.35 3.45 -71.83
C SER A 82 15.69 2.17 -72.35
N TYR A 83 14.87 1.50 -71.52
CA TYR A 83 14.10 0.34 -71.92
C TYR A 83 13.02 0.69 -72.95
N LEU A 84 12.30 1.81 -72.74
CA LEU A 84 11.32 2.34 -73.70
C LEU A 84 11.97 2.59 -75.08
N GLN A 85 13.13 3.24 -75.11
CA GLN A 85 13.86 3.48 -76.36
C GLN A 85 14.21 2.18 -77.08
N SER A 86 14.75 1.18 -76.37
CA SER A 86 15.02 -0.14 -76.96
C SER A 86 13.75 -0.84 -77.44
N GLY A 87 12.64 -0.70 -76.72
CA GLY A 87 11.32 -1.19 -77.14
C GLY A 87 10.85 -0.57 -78.46
N LEU A 88 11.00 0.75 -78.62
CA LEU A 88 10.65 1.47 -79.85
C LEU A 88 11.53 1.06 -81.04
N GLU A 89 12.83 0.85 -80.82
CA GLU A 89 13.73 0.33 -81.85
C GLU A 89 13.33 -1.07 -82.31
N ASN A 90 13.02 -1.97 -81.36
CA ASN A 90 12.54 -3.30 -81.67
C ASN A 90 11.20 -3.28 -82.41
N MET A 91 10.27 -2.40 -82.02
CA MET A 91 9.00 -2.21 -82.75
C MET A 91 9.22 -1.83 -84.21
N GLY A 92 10.12 -0.87 -84.47
CA GLY A 92 10.44 -0.44 -85.84
C GLY A 92 11.01 -1.58 -86.69
N ASN A 93 11.70 -2.54 -86.06
CA ASN A 93 12.28 -3.70 -86.71
C ASN A 93 11.31 -4.88 -86.91
N MET A 94 10.13 -4.89 -86.27
CA MET A 94 9.14 -5.97 -86.45
C MET A 94 8.55 -5.96 -87.87
N HIS A 95 8.39 -4.76 -88.45
CA HIS A 95 7.91 -4.54 -89.82
C HIS A 95 8.86 -3.60 -90.57
N PRO A 96 10.05 -4.08 -91.00
CA PRO A 96 11.01 -3.25 -91.73
C PRO A 96 10.41 -2.62 -92.99
N GLU A 97 9.44 -3.28 -93.62
CA GLU A 97 8.71 -2.84 -94.80
C GLU A 97 7.87 -1.57 -94.59
N TRP A 98 7.52 -1.22 -93.35
CA TRP A 98 6.75 0.00 -93.06
C TRP A 98 7.61 1.25 -92.97
N GLY A 99 8.94 1.13 -92.89
CA GLY A 99 9.84 2.28 -92.75
C GLY A 99 9.51 3.12 -91.51
N THR A 100 9.30 2.45 -90.38
CA THR A 100 8.84 3.07 -89.15
C THR A 100 9.92 3.94 -88.50
N SER A 101 9.59 5.19 -88.17
CA SER A 101 10.47 6.07 -87.38
C SER A 101 9.69 6.73 -86.25
N PHE A 102 10.25 6.75 -85.04
CA PHE A 102 9.61 7.30 -83.85
C PHE A 102 10.32 8.57 -83.37
N ASN A 103 9.55 9.56 -82.91
CA ASN A 103 10.03 10.76 -82.25
C ASN A 103 9.21 11.02 -80.99
N VAL A 104 9.79 10.76 -79.82
CA VAL A 104 9.14 10.98 -78.52
C VAL A 104 9.25 12.46 -78.16
N THR A 105 8.11 13.16 -78.11
CA THR A 105 8.07 14.59 -77.77
C THR A 105 7.79 14.83 -76.29
N HIS A 106 7.11 13.89 -75.63
CA HIS A 106 6.89 13.91 -74.17
C HIS A 106 6.86 12.49 -73.62
N SER A 107 7.53 12.27 -72.48
CA SER A 107 7.36 11.05 -71.70
C SER A 107 7.45 11.37 -70.21
N GLN A 108 6.56 10.78 -69.42
CA GLN A 108 6.55 10.96 -67.98
C GLN A 108 6.21 9.64 -67.28
N LEU A 109 6.92 9.34 -66.19
CA LEU A 109 6.69 8.18 -65.33
C LEU A 109 6.61 8.68 -63.89
N LYS A 110 5.54 8.28 -63.19
CA LYS A 110 5.23 8.69 -61.82
C LYS A 110 4.66 7.54 -61.01
N ALA A 111 4.97 7.52 -59.73
CA ALA A 111 4.41 6.61 -58.74
C ALA A 111 4.01 7.40 -57.49
N TYR A 112 2.82 7.09 -56.98
CA TYR A 112 2.29 7.62 -55.74
C TYR A 112 1.89 6.43 -54.87
N TRP A 113 2.76 6.05 -53.94
CA TRP A 113 2.68 4.79 -53.19
C TRP A 113 2.58 5.04 -51.68
N PHE A 114 2.23 4.00 -50.92
CA PHE A 114 2.14 3.98 -49.45
C PHE A 114 1.08 4.92 -48.88
N THR A 115 0.03 5.21 -49.63
CA THR A 115 -1.13 5.98 -49.15
C THR A 115 -2.43 5.23 -49.42
N ASN A 116 -3.54 5.72 -48.86
CA ASN A 116 -4.87 5.13 -49.06
C ASN A 116 -5.30 5.09 -50.54
N THR A 117 -4.79 6.03 -51.35
CA THR A 117 -5.11 6.17 -52.77
C THR A 117 -3.79 6.21 -53.52
N SER A 118 -3.34 5.05 -53.95
CA SER A 118 -2.03 4.87 -54.58
C SER A 118 -2.17 4.57 -56.06
N TYR A 119 -1.19 4.99 -56.86
CA TYR A 119 -1.19 4.72 -58.30
C TYR A 119 0.21 4.70 -58.90
N SER A 120 0.29 4.09 -60.08
CA SER A 120 1.45 4.14 -60.97
C SER A 120 0.97 4.53 -62.35
N THR A 121 1.61 5.51 -62.97
CA THR A 121 1.18 6.04 -64.25
C THR A 121 2.34 6.42 -65.14
N GLY A 122 2.08 6.36 -66.45
CA GLY A 122 2.96 6.91 -67.45
C GLY A 122 2.18 7.53 -68.60
N GLU A 123 2.77 8.57 -69.17
CA GLU A 123 2.25 9.32 -70.31
C GLU A 123 3.30 9.32 -71.41
N LEU A 124 2.86 9.16 -72.66
CA LEU A 124 3.70 9.16 -73.84
C LEU A 124 3.02 9.95 -74.97
N VAL A 125 3.70 11.00 -75.42
CA VAL A 125 3.36 11.70 -76.66
C VAL A 125 4.47 11.41 -77.66
N ILE A 126 4.09 10.81 -78.78
CA ILE A 126 5.03 10.33 -79.78
C ILE A 126 4.50 10.65 -81.18
N THR A 127 5.37 11.16 -82.04
CA THR A 127 5.08 11.33 -83.46
C THR A 127 5.84 10.25 -84.23
N TYR A 128 5.16 9.55 -85.13
CA TYR A 128 5.79 8.52 -85.95
C TYR A 128 5.45 8.63 -87.43
N ASN A 129 6.35 8.10 -88.26
CA ASN A 129 6.17 7.95 -89.69
C ASN A 129 6.16 6.46 -90.04
N LEU A 130 5.37 6.06 -91.02
CA LEU A 130 5.42 4.75 -91.67
C LEU A 130 5.72 5.01 -93.15
N THR A 131 6.97 5.34 -93.46
CA THR A 131 7.35 5.88 -94.78
C THR A 131 7.14 4.86 -95.90
N GLY A 132 7.30 3.56 -95.60
CA GLY A 132 7.02 2.46 -96.52
C GLY A 132 5.53 2.34 -96.90
N LEU A 133 4.64 2.92 -96.09
CA LEU A 133 3.20 3.03 -96.34
C LEU A 133 2.76 4.45 -96.77
N GLY A 134 3.69 5.40 -96.91
CA GLY A 134 3.40 6.78 -97.31
C GLY A 134 2.76 7.66 -96.22
N ILE A 135 2.86 7.27 -94.95
CA ILE A 135 2.24 7.96 -93.82
C ILE A 135 3.30 8.74 -93.05
N TYR A 136 3.04 10.01 -92.76
CA TYR A 136 3.98 10.91 -92.08
C TYR A 136 3.29 11.71 -90.99
N GLY A 137 4.01 11.97 -89.89
CA GLY A 137 3.60 12.91 -88.85
C GLY A 137 2.43 12.46 -87.99
N VAL A 138 2.15 11.16 -87.88
CA VAL A 138 1.07 10.67 -87.02
C VAL A 138 1.45 10.93 -85.58
N SER A 139 0.66 11.78 -84.92
CA SER A 139 0.82 12.05 -83.49
C SER A 139 -0.09 11.13 -82.70
N TYR A 140 0.47 10.38 -81.78
CA TYR A 140 -0.24 9.51 -80.87
C TYR A 140 0.08 9.91 -79.43
N GLU A 141 -0.97 10.17 -78.67
CA GLU A 141 -0.92 10.48 -77.25
C GLU A 141 -1.60 9.34 -76.52
N THR A 142 -0.90 8.76 -75.54
CA THR A 142 -1.40 7.62 -74.79
C THR A 142 -0.92 7.68 -73.35
N SER A 143 -1.73 7.12 -72.47
CA SER A 143 -1.38 6.95 -71.06
C SER A 143 -1.71 5.53 -70.62
N SER A 144 -1.03 5.09 -69.56
CA SER A 144 -1.37 3.86 -68.86
C SER A 144 -1.32 4.13 -67.37
N ARG A 145 -2.28 3.56 -66.66
CA ARG A 145 -2.43 3.80 -65.22
C ARG A 145 -3.00 2.57 -64.52
N LEU A 146 -2.54 2.35 -63.29
CA LEU A 146 -3.15 1.44 -62.33
C LEU A 146 -3.36 2.25 -61.04
N ASP A 147 -4.59 2.27 -60.56
CA ASP A 147 -5.01 2.90 -59.31
C ASP A 147 -5.46 1.81 -58.33
N VAL A 148 -5.02 1.93 -57.08
CA VAL A 148 -5.43 1.07 -55.97
C VAL A 148 -5.85 1.96 -54.83
N LYS A 149 -7.10 1.85 -54.42
CA LYS A 149 -7.65 2.56 -53.28
C LYS A 149 -8.03 1.56 -52.19
N VAL A 150 -7.51 1.79 -50.99
CA VAL A 150 -7.87 1.02 -49.80
C VAL A 150 -9.17 1.58 -49.25
N MET A 151 -10.15 0.70 -49.05
CA MET A 151 -11.49 1.03 -48.59
C MET A 151 -11.72 0.49 -47.18
N ASN A 152 -12.61 1.15 -46.43
CA ASN A 152 -13.00 0.65 -45.11
C ASN A 152 -13.72 -0.70 -45.24
N THR A 153 -13.37 -1.65 -44.38
CA THR A 153 -13.99 -2.97 -44.27
C THR A 153 -14.73 -3.11 -42.94
N THR A 154 -15.74 -3.96 -42.90
CA THR A 154 -16.42 -4.35 -41.64
C THR A 154 -15.98 -5.73 -41.15
N ALA A 155 -15.12 -6.43 -41.89
CA ALA A 155 -14.61 -7.76 -41.54
C ALA A 155 -13.17 -7.66 -41.04
N ASP A 156 -12.91 -8.25 -39.87
CA ASP A 156 -11.65 -8.06 -39.13
C ASP A 156 -10.40 -8.70 -39.79
N ASN A 157 -10.54 -9.49 -40.86
CA ASN A 157 -9.43 -10.25 -41.48
C ASN A 157 -9.32 -10.08 -43.01
N GLU A 158 -10.05 -9.14 -43.60
CA GLU A 158 -10.08 -8.94 -45.07
C GLU A 158 -9.76 -7.50 -45.45
N ALA A 159 -8.89 -7.31 -46.43
CA ALA A 159 -8.63 -6.03 -47.06
C ALA A 159 -9.68 -5.78 -48.17
N CYS A 160 -10.23 -4.56 -48.19
CA CYS A 160 -11.14 -4.11 -49.24
C CYS A 160 -10.43 -3.12 -50.15
N LEU A 161 -10.25 -3.46 -51.43
CA LEU A 161 -9.45 -2.70 -52.39
C LEU A 161 -10.25 -2.37 -53.64
N GLU A 162 -10.33 -1.11 -54.03
CA GLU A 162 -10.86 -0.69 -55.34
C GLU A 162 -9.70 -0.54 -56.34
N ILE A 163 -9.78 -1.24 -57.47
CA ILE A 163 -8.70 -1.32 -58.46
C ILE A 163 -9.21 -0.87 -59.83
N ILE A 164 -8.63 0.23 -60.31
CA ILE A 164 -9.03 0.87 -61.56
C ILE A 164 -7.84 0.91 -62.52
N LYS A 165 -8.11 0.57 -63.77
CA LYS A 165 -7.18 0.61 -64.90
C LYS A 165 -7.50 1.81 -65.78
N ASP A 166 -6.44 2.49 -66.24
CA ASP A 166 -6.51 3.59 -67.22
C ASP A 166 -7.55 4.68 -66.89
N GLY A 167 -7.71 5.00 -65.60
CA GLY A 167 -8.46 6.16 -65.10
C GLY A 167 -9.95 5.94 -64.79
N SER A 168 -10.60 4.91 -65.35
CA SER A 168 -12.01 4.63 -65.02
C SER A 168 -12.47 3.19 -65.26
N GLU A 169 -11.63 2.31 -65.81
CA GLU A 169 -11.99 0.93 -66.14
C GLU A 169 -11.79 0.02 -64.90
N PRO A 170 -12.85 -0.60 -64.34
CA PRO A 170 -12.68 -1.54 -63.24
C PRO A 170 -11.89 -2.77 -63.67
N LEU A 171 -10.84 -3.14 -62.93
CA LEU A 171 -10.06 -4.33 -63.20
C LEU A 171 -10.58 -5.49 -62.35
N ILE A 172 -11.03 -6.60 -62.95
CA ILE A 172 -11.74 -7.69 -62.24
C ILE A 172 -11.11 -9.08 -62.38
N ASN A 173 -9.97 -9.21 -63.05
CA ASN A 173 -9.33 -10.49 -63.41
C ASN A 173 -7.98 -10.75 -62.71
N LEU A 174 -7.76 -10.17 -61.52
CA LEU A 174 -6.62 -10.47 -60.65
C LEU A 174 -6.89 -11.66 -59.73
N GLY A 175 -5.91 -12.54 -59.56
CA GLY A 175 -5.92 -13.65 -58.58
C GLY A 175 -4.96 -13.37 -57.41
N LYS A 176 -4.86 -14.29 -56.45
CA LYS A 176 -4.08 -14.08 -55.21
C LYS A 176 -2.63 -13.66 -55.43
N GLN A 177 -1.97 -14.20 -56.46
CA GLN A 177 -0.57 -13.91 -56.82
C GLN A 177 -0.33 -12.45 -57.28
N ASN A 178 -1.41 -11.72 -57.57
CA ASN A 178 -1.37 -10.31 -57.91
C ASN A 178 -1.36 -9.40 -56.67
N PHE A 179 -1.58 -9.95 -55.49
CA PHE A 179 -1.63 -9.24 -54.21
C PHE A 179 -0.48 -9.72 -53.32
N MET A 180 0.37 -8.80 -52.87
CA MET A 180 1.46 -9.12 -51.93
C MET A 180 1.38 -8.18 -50.73
N PHE A 181 1.13 -8.72 -49.55
CA PHE A 181 1.13 -7.93 -48.32
C PHE A 181 2.55 -7.82 -47.76
N TYR A 182 2.89 -6.65 -47.22
CA TYR A 182 4.13 -6.46 -46.49
C TYR A 182 3.95 -6.96 -45.06
N ARG A 183 4.73 -7.98 -44.67
CA ARG A 183 4.83 -8.46 -43.30
C ARG A 183 6.20 -8.11 -42.75
N TYR A 184 6.25 -7.50 -41.57
CA TYR A 184 7.52 -7.29 -40.88
C TYR A 184 7.94 -8.59 -40.17
N TRP A 185 9.18 -9.00 -40.35
CA TRP A 185 9.74 -10.19 -39.73
C TRP A 185 10.78 -9.80 -38.69
N ASP A 186 10.38 -9.79 -37.42
CA ASP A 186 11.20 -9.28 -36.31
C ASP A 186 12.55 -9.98 -36.19
N ALA A 187 12.59 -11.31 -36.36
CA ALA A 187 13.81 -12.11 -36.17
C ALA A 187 14.94 -11.77 -37.16
N ASN A 188 14.61 -11.20 -38.33
CA ASN A 188 15.59 -10.76 -39.33
C ASN A 188 15.56 -9.22 -39.51
N SER A 189 14.72 -8.53 -38.72
CA SER A 189 14.45 -7.09 -38.84
C SER A 189 14.23 -6.65 -40.29
N SER A 190 13.30 -7.29 -41.00
CA SER A 190 13.12 -7.07 -42.45
C SER A 190 11.67 -7.18 -42.90
N TRP A 191 11.29 -6.40 -43.91
CA TRP A 191 10.01 -6.57 -44.61
C TRP A 191 10.06 -7.70 -45.61
N VAL A 192 9.04 -8.57 -45.60
CA VAL A 192 8.86 -9.64 -46.58
C VAL A 192 7.49 -9.52 -47.25
N LEU A 193 7.43 -9.84 -48.53
CA LEU A 193 6.19 -9.90 -49.29
C LEU A 193 5.53 -11.27 -49.11
N VAL A 194 4.25 -11.30 -48.75
CA VAL A 194 3.48 -12.51 -48.46
C VAL A 194 2.19 -12.51 -49.26
N GLU A 195 1.91 -13.62 -49.93
CA GLU A 195 0.65 -13.82 -50.67
C GLU A 195 -0.53 -14.09 -49.71
N PRO A 196 -1.76 -13.69 -50.09
CA PRO A 196 -2.99 -14.13 -49.43
C PRO A 196 -3.12 -15.66 -49.39
N SER A 197 -3.75 -16.17 -48.33
CA SER A 197 -3.96 -17.62 -48.17
C SER A 197 -5.02 -18.19 -49.13
N LYS A 198 -5.93 -17.35 -49.63
CA LYS A 198 -7.04 -17.72 -50.52
C LYS A 198 -7.11 -16.82 -51.75
N GLU A 199 -7.85 -17.26 -52.76
CA GLU A 199 -8.19 -16.41 -53.92
C GLU A 199 -9.09 -15.25 -53.48
N PRO A 200 -8.90 -14.04 -54.03
CA PRO A 200 -9.68 -12.88 -53.66
C PRO A 200 -11.08 -12.91 -54.30
N ILE A 201 -12.05 -12.27 -53.67
CA ILE A 201 -13.41 -12.13 -54.19
C ILE A 201 -13.47 -10.83 -54.99
N ALA A 202 -13.67 -10.92 -56.31
CA ALA A 202 -13.78 -9.77 -57.20
C ALA A 202 -15.25 -9.38 -57.45
N PHE A 203 -15.54 -8.09 -57.37
CA PHE A 203 -16.86 -7.51 -57.70
C PHE A 203 -16.81 -6.78 -59.04
N ALA A 204 -17.97 -6.68 -59.71
CA ALA A 204 -18.07 -6.10 -61.06
C ALA A 204 -17.67 -4.62 -61.15
N ASN A 205 -17.64 -3.91 -60.02
CA ASN A 205 -17.21 -2.52 -59.92
C ASN A 205 -15.69 -2.35 -59.67
N GLY A 206 -14.89 -3.44 -59.70
CA GLY A 206 -13.43 -3.38 -59.48
C GLY A 206 -13.03 -3.43 -58.01
N THR A 207 -13.98 -3.66 -57.10
CA THR A 207 -13.69 -3.92 -55.69
C THR A 207 -13.23 -5.37 -55.49
N TYR A 208 -12.24 -5.58 -54.64
CA TYR A 208 -11.74 -6.87 -54.19
C TYR A 208 -11.85 -6.99 -52.68
N LEU A 209 -12.27 -8.16 -52.21
CA LEU A 209 -12.04 -8.60 -50.83
C LEU A 209 -10.90 -9.63 -50.83
N VAL A 210 -9.86 -9.35 -50.05
CA VAL A 210 -8.62 -10.13 -50.02
C VAL A 210 -8.29 -10.51 -48.58
N ASP A 211 -8.13 -11.81 -48.31
CA ASP A 211 -7.71 -12.29 -46.99
C ASP A 211 -6.34 -11.71 -46.60
N ILE A 212 -6.25 -11.13 -45.40
CA ILE A 212 -5.00 -10.60 -44.84
C ILE A 212 -4.17 -11.78 -44.27
N PRO A 213 -2.91 -11.97 -44.70
CA PRO A 213 -2.04 -13.02 -44.17
C PRO A 213 -1.76 -12.90 -42.66
N SER A 214 -1.53 -14.04 -42.00
CA SER A 214 -1.20 -14.08 -40.57
C SER A 214 0.10 -13.31 -40.24
N GLY A 215 0.08 -12.57 -39.13
CA GLY A 215 1.21 -11.76 -38.67
C GLY A 215 1.23 -10.34 -39.25
N ILE A 216 0.11 -9.89 -39.82
CA ILE A 216 -0.10 -8.53 -40.31
C ILE A 216 -1.31 -7.97 -39.56
N ASP A 217 -1.21 -6.72 -39.13
CA ASP A 217 -2.31 -6.02 -38.46
C ASP A 217 -3.43 -5.72 -39.47
N PRO A 218 -4.65 -6.23 -39.27
CA PRO A 218 -5.76 -5.97 -40.18
C PRO A 218 -6.21 -4.51 -40.24
N GLN A 219 -5.88 -3.70 -39.23
CA GLN A 219 -6.20 -2.27 -39.18
C GLN A 219 -5.09 -1.40 -39.80
N SER A 220 -3.86 -1.92 -39.85
CA SER A 220 -2.67 -1.19 -40.30
C SER A 220 -1.83 -2.06 -41.24
N TYR A 221 -2.18 -2.11 -42.52
CA TYR A 221 -1.48 -2.93 -43.51
C TYR A 221 -1.00 -2.15 -44.74
N VAL A 222 0.00 -2.73 -45.42
CA VAL A 222 0.52 -2.28 -46.70
C VAL A 222 0.40 -3.43 -47.69
N VAL A 223 -0.18 -3.17 -48.86
CA VAL A 223 -0.44 -4.16 -49.89
C VAL A 223 0.06 -3.67 -51.24
N GLN A 224 0.77 -4.55 -51.93
CA GLN A 224 1.18 -4.37 -53.31
C GLN A 224 0.20 -5.07 -54.24
N VAL A 225 -0.25 -4.37 -55.27
CA VAL A 225 -1.02 -4.93 -56.38
C VAL A 225 -0.19 -4.88 -57.65
N LYS A 226 -0.17 -5.98 -58.40
CA LYS A 226 0.48 -6.07 -59.70
C LYS A 226 -0.49 -6.56 -60.77
N ASP A 227 -0.68 -5.78 -61.84
CA ASP A 227 -1.54 -6.18 -62.96
C ASP A 227 -0.82 -7.04 -64.00
N SER A 228 -1.55 -7.46 -65.05
CA SER A 228 -1.02 -8.29 -66.14
C SER A 228 0.00 -7.57 -67.04
N ARG A 229 0.06 -6.23 -67.01
CA ARG A 229 1.09 -5.43 -67.71
C ARG A 229 2.39 -5.37 -66.92
N GLY A 230 2.37 -5.85 -65.68
CA GLY A 230 3.48 -5.77 -64.75
C GLY A 230 3.54 -4.43 -64.00
N ILE A 231 2.51 -3.58 -64.10
CA ILE A 231 2.44 -2.33 -63.35
C ILE A 231 2.19 -2.66 -61.88
N ILE A 232 3.05 -2.12 -61.02
CA ILE A 232 3.00 -2.32 -59.56
C ILE A 232 2.47 -1.05 -58.91
N VAL A 233 1.57 -1.20 -57.94
CA VAL A 233 1.14 -0.14 -57.02
C VAL A 233 1.24 -0.66 -55.60
N VAL A 234 1.85 0.11 -54.70
CA VAL A 234 1.90 -0.20 -53.27
C VAL A 234 0.97 0.75 -52.54
N ALA A 235 -0.11 0.24 -51.97
CA ALA A 235 -1.11 1.00 -51.21
C ALA A 235 -1.05 0.65 -49.73
N SER A 236 -1.54 1.55 -48.87
CA SER A 236 -1.57 1.31 -47.42
C SER A 236 -2.83 1.88 -46.78
N THR A 237 -3.28 1.29 -45.67
CA THR A 237 -4.34 1.87 -44.83
C THR A 237 -3.88 3.11 -44.07
N PHE A 238 -2.57 3.37 -44.02
CA PHE A 238 -1.97 4.50 -43.32
C PHE A 238 -0.90 5.19 -44.17
N SER A 239 -0.74 6.50 -43.98
CA SER A 239 0.33 7.31 -44.59
C SER A 239 1.10 8.14 -43.55
N HIS A 240 0.60 8.15 -42.31
CA HIS A 240 1.13 8.92 -41.19
C HIS A 240 1.05 8.06 -39.91
N TYR A 241 2.08 8.18 -39.08
CA TYR A 241 2.08 7.75 -37.69
C TYR A 241 1.84 8.95 -36.78
N THR A 242 0.85 8.82 -35.91
CA THR A 242 0.62 9.74 -34.81
C THR A 242 1.21 9.12 -33.54
N ILE A 243 2.16 9.82 -32.95
CA ILE A 243 2.88 9.44 -31.75
C ILE A 243 2.48 10.45 -30.67
N THR A 244 1.68 10.02 -29.70
CA THR A 244 1.28 10.85 -28.56
C THR A 244 2.19 10.55 -27.38
N LEU A 245 2.76 11.60 -26.79
CA LEU A 245 3.65 11.49 -25.64
C LEU A 245 2.89 11.83 -24.36
N SER A 246 2.92 10.92 -23.40
CA SER A 246 2.43 11.15 -22.04
C SER A 246 3.60 11.45 -21.13
N TRP A 247 3.78 12.73 -20.81
CA TRP A 247 4.79 13.24 -19.88
C TRP A 247 4.26 13.15 -18.45
N SER A 248 4.04 11.93 -17.99
CA SER A 248 3.63 11.67 -16.62
C SER A 248 4.80 11.05 -15.88
N SER A 249 5.39 11.78 -14.92
CA SER A 249 6.07 11.11 -13.80
C SER A 249 5.00 10.27 -13.12
N ALA A 250 5.16 8.94 -13.12
CA ALA A 250 4.10 7.98 -12.76
C ALA A 250 3.04 8.61 -11.84
N GLN A 251 1.90 8.98 -12.42
CA GLN A 251 0.72 9.42 -11.69
C GLN A 251 0.13 8.17 -11.04
N SER A 252 0.79 7.70 -9.98
CA SER A 252 0.18 6.81 -9.03
C SER A 252 -0.27 7.64 -7.85
N SER A 253 -1.41 7.26 -7.28
CA SER A 253 -1.59 7.42 -5.84
C SER A 253 -0.31 7.07 -5.13
N SER A 254 0.30 8.02 -4.42
CA SER A 254 1.13 7.60 -3.32
C SER A 254 0.16 7.03 -2.29
N GLN A 255 0.04 5.70 -2.25
CA GLN A 255 -0.59 5.00 -1.14
C GLN A 255 0.53 4.75 -0.14
N ASN A 256 0.47 5.47 0.97
CA ASN A 256 1.39 5.26 2.07
C ASN A 256 0.65 4.48 3.15
N TYR A 257 1.15 3.30 3.50
CA TYR A 257 0.62 2.54 4.62
C TYR A 257 1.14 3.11 5.93
N VAL A 258 0.36 2.97 6.98
CA VAL A 258 0.77 3.39 8.32
C VAL A 258 2.07 2.67 8.72
N ASP A 259 3.08 3.39 9.20
CA ASP A 259 4.45 2.84 9.37
C ASP A 259 4.91 2.78 10.83
N ASN A 260 4.22 3.46 11.74
CA ASN A 260 4.56 3.48 13.17
C ASN A 260 3.30 3.40 14.05
N ASN A 261 3.34 2.56 15.09
CA ASN A 261 2.29 2.39 16.10
C ASN A 261 2.77 2.76 17.51
N THR A 262 3.83 3.55 17.60
CA THR A 262 4.35 4.07 18.86
C THR A 262 4.35 5.59 18.78
N SER A 263 3.40 6.20 19.48
CA SER A 263 3.22 7.64 19.55
C SER A 263 2.65 8.00 20.92
N ASP A 264 2.94 9.22 21.36
CA ASP A 264 2.44 9.79 22.61
C ASP A 264 2.31 11.31 22.43
N VAL A 265 1.60 11.72 21.37
CA VAL A 265 1.53 13.15 21.00
C VAL A 265 0.75 13.98 22.02
N ASP A 266 -0.10 13.34 22.81
CA ASP A 266 -0.92 13.98 23.85
C ASP A 266 -0.48 13.68 25.30
N SER A 267 0.63 12.94 25.49
CA SER A 267 1.13 12.51 26.81
C SER A 267 0.19 11.55 27.56
N SER A 268 -0.70 10.85 26.84
CA SER A 268 -1.51 9.75 27.34
C SER A 268 -0.98 8.41 26.85
N GLU A 269 -0.75 7.48 27.79
CA GLU A 269 -0.40 6.10 27.43
C GLU A 269 -1.52 5.44 26.60
N ASP A 270 -1.12 4.67 25.58
CA ASP A 270 -2.01 3.83 24.78
C ASP A 270 -2.84 2.87 25.67
N LYS A 271 -4.11 2.70 25.31
CA LYS A 271 -5.07 1.79 25.98
C LYS A 271 -5.57 0.76 24.98
N GLY A 272 -5.42 -0.52 25.34
CA GLY A 272 -5.75 -1.65 24.49
C GLY A 272 -4.53 -2.26 23.82
N SER A 273 -4.74 -3.01 22.75
CA SER A 273 -3.66 -3.70 22.07
C SER A 273 -3.94 -3.94 20.59
N HIS A 274 -2.86 -3.88 19.79
CA HIS A 274 -2.78 -4.46 18.45
C HIS A 274 -2.44 -5.96 18.55
N SER A 275 -3.06 -6.81 17.73
CA SER A 275 -2.68 -8.23 17.65
C SER A 275 -1.51 -8.43 16.68
N ASN A 276 -1.44 -7.64 15.60
CA ASN A 276 -0.40 -7.68 14.59
C ASN A 276 -0.40 -6.38 13.75
N PHE A 277 0.19 -5.30 14.26
CA PHE A 277 0.23 -4.01 13.55
C PHE A 277 0.73 -4.09 12.09
N PRO A 278 1.78 -4.88 11.75
CA PRO A 278 2.19 -5.07 10.35
C PRO A 278 1.09 -5.51 9.39
N ALA A 279 0.02 -6.14 9.87
CA ALA A 279 -1.13 -6.49 9.04
C ALA A 279 -1.79 -5.25 8.43
N GLN A 280 -1.83 -4.10 9.15
CA GLN A 280 -2.38 -2.85 8.61
C GLN A 280 -1.56 -2.25 7.46
N GLN A 281 -0.38 -2.80 7.16
CA GLN A 281 0.57 -2.30 6.17
C GLN A 281 0.38 -2.90 4.77
N SER A 282 -0.68 -3.69 4.58
CA SER A 282 -1.07 -4.27 3.30
C SER A 282 -2.56 -4.54 3.28
N PHE A 283 -3.19 -4.56 2.11
CA PHE A 283 -4.56 -5.08 1.97
C PHE A 283 -4.49 -6.49 1.40
N ASP A 284 -4.40 -7.50 2.26
CA ASP A 284 -4.16 -8.90 1.87
C ASP A 284 -5.09 -9.91 2.57
N GLY A 285 -6.02 -9.44 3.42
CA GLY A 285 -6.91 -10.27 4.20
C GLY A 285 -6.28 -10.83 5.48
N VAL A 286 -5.07 -10.38 5.84
CA VAL A 286 -4.48 -10.55 7.17
C VAL A 286 -4.87 -9.32 7.99
N PHE A 287 -5.51 -9.54 9.13
CA PHE A 287 -6.07 -8.45 9.92
C PHE A 287 -5.26 -8.21 11.19
N ASP A 288 -5.05 -6.95 11.51
CA ASP A 288 -4.75 -6.53 12.87
C ASP A 288 -6.06 -6.49 13.66
N THR A 289 -6.06 -7.00 14.88
CA THR A 289 -7.22 -6.95 15.77
C THR A 289 -6.92 -5.97 16.90
N LEU A 290 -7.63 -4.84 16.87
CA LEU A 290 -7.62 -3.87 17.96
C LEU A 290 -8.56 -4.38 19.05
N THR A 291 -8.05 -4.55 20.26
CA THR A 291 -8.83 -5.01 21.41
C THR A 291 -8.71 -4.01 22.54
N GLU A 292 -9.84 -3.67 23.16
CA GLU A 292 -9.86 -2.74 24.28
C GLU A 292 -9.04 -3.25 25.48
N GLY A 293 -8.44 -2.32 26.20
CA GLY A 293 -7.72 -2.57 27.42
C GLY A 293 -8.62 -2.40 28.63
N LYS A 294 -8.51 -3.28 29.62
CA LYS A 294 -9.23 -3.12 30.88
C LYS A 294 -8.63 -1.97 31.71
N THR A 295 -9.39 -0.91 31.92
CA THR A 295 -9.11 0.18 32.86
C THR A 295 -10.06 0.06 34.09
N SER A 296 -9.83 0.79 35.19
CA SER A 296 -10.51 0.53 36.48
C SER A 296 -11.05 1.81 37.14
N LYS A 297 -12.28 2.27 36.85
CA LYS A 297 -12.81 3.51 37.49
C LYS A 297 -14.32 3.64 37.81
N ASN A 298 -15.17 2.67 37.47
CA ASN A 298 -16.63 2.93 37.50
C ASN A 298 -17.35 2.40 38.74
N PHE A 299 -16.72 1.49 39.47
CA PHE A 299 -17.12 1.10 40.82
C PHE A 299 -16.40 1.99 41.83
N LEU A 300 -17.14 2.89 42.48
CA LEU A 300 -16.57 3.86 43.41
C LEU A 300 -16.71 3.36 44.84
N ALA A 301 -15.63 3.47 45.61
CA ALA A 301 -15.61 3.10 47.01
C ALA A 301 -14.77 4.08 47.83
N LYS A 302 -15.22 4.36 49.07
CA LYS A 302 -14.47 5.14 50.04
C LYS A 302 -14.59 4.54 51.43
N LYS A 303 -13.45 4.14 52.00
CA LYS A 303 -13.35 3.89 53.44
C LYS A 303 -13.09 5.22 54.15
N GLY A 304 -13.77 5.46 55.26
CA GLY A 304 -13.52 6.63 56.09
C GLY A 304 -13.92 6.44 57.55
N THR A 305 -13.80 7.52 58.32
CA THR A 305 -14.33 7.65 59.68
C THR A 305 -14.98 9.00 59.85
N PHE A 306 -15.98 9.09 60.70
CA PHE A 306 -16.47 10.37 61.21
C PHE A 306 -16.64 10.31 62.72
N THR A 307 -16.58 11.49 63.36
CA THR A 307 -16.85 11.63 64.78
C THR A 307 -18.34 11.90 64.96
N LYS A 308 -19.03 11.02 65.67
CA LYS A 308 -20.44 11.18 66.04
C LYS A 308 -20.69 12.53 66.74
N ALA A 309 -21.78 13.20 66.37
CA ALA A 309 -22.22 14.44 67.02
C ALA A 309 -22.54 14.21 68.51
N THR A 310 -22.46 15.26 69.32
CA THR A 310 -22.75 15.19 70.76
C THR A 310 -24.19 15.59 71.13
N THR A 311 -25.03 15.86 70.13
CA THR A 311 -26.44 16.24 70.28
C THR A 311 -27.31 15.45 69.29
N THR A 312 -28.61 15.33 69.58
CA THR A 312 -29.57 14.77 68.62
C THR A 312 -29.74 15.67 67.39
N GLY A 313 -30.27 15.10 66.30
CA GLY A 313 -30.52 15.79 65.03
C GLY A 313 -29.62 15.33 63.89
N THR A 314 -29.71 16.04 62.76
CA THR A 314 -29.00 15.72 61.52
C THR A 314 -27.50 15.97 61.62
N GLN A 315 -26.70 15.01 61.17
CA GLN A 315 -25.27 15.12 60.95
C GLN A 315 -24.95 14.72 59.51
N THR A 316 -24.30 15.60 58.77
CA THR A 316 -23.83 15.34 57.40
C THR A 316 -22.36 14.95 57.41
N VAL A 317 -22.02 13.92 56.64
CA VAL A 317 -20.66 13.43 56.40
C VAL A 317 -20.32 13.70 54.93
N THR A 318 -19.29 14.51 54.69
CA THR A 318 -18.83 14.92 53.35
C THR A 318 -17.41 14.43 53.06
N GLY A 319 -16.88 14.69 51.86
CA GLY A 319 -15.53 14.30 51.44
C GLY A 319 -15.42 12.85 50.94
N ILE A 320 -16.54 12.25 50.51
CA ILE A 320 -16.58 10.90 49.96
C ILE A 320 -16.22 10.89 48.46
N GLY A 321 -16.47 11.98 47.76
CA GLY A 321 -16.16 12.19 46.35
C GLY A 321 -17.21 11.67 45.37
N PHE A 322 -18.29 11.06 45.86
CA PHE A 322 -19.39 10.54 45.05
C PHE A 322 -20.67 10.36 45.89
N THR A 323 -21.82 10.26 45.22
CA THR A 323 -23.10 9.88 45.84
C THR A 323 -23.10 8.38 46.17
N PRO A 324 -23.12 7.97 47.46
CA PRO A 324 -23.19 6.56 47.81
C PRO A 324 -24.55 5.96 47.44
N LYS A 325 -24.55 4.67 47.11
CA LYS A 325 -25.78 3.85 47.03
C LYS A 325 -25.96 2.96 48.27
N VAL A 326 -24.87 2.69 48.96
CA VAL A 326 -24.82 2.00 50.24
C VAL A 326 -23.71 2.56 51.12
N VAL A 327 -23.95 2.57 52.43
CA VAL A 327 -22.91 2.78 53.43
C VAL A 327 -22.98 1.66 54.46
N ILE A 328 -21.84 1.02 54.71
CA ILE A 328 -21.66 -0.01 55.74
C ILE A 328 -20.92 0.64 56.92
N PHE A 329 -21.42 0.45 58.13
CA PHE A 329 -20.91 1.03 59.36
C PHE A 329 -20.40 -0.04 60.32
N TRP A 330 -19.33 0.29 61.03
CA TRP A 330 -18.88 -0.46 62.20
C TRP A 330 -18.25 0.50 63.21
N TRP A 331 -18.40 0.19 64.49
CA TRP A 331 -17.96 1.10 65.55
C TRP A 331 -17.59 0.36 66.83
N THR A 332 -16.79 1.05 67.62
CA THR A 332 -16.70 0.85 69.07
C THR A 332 -17.27 2.09 69.76
N ARG A 333 -17.59 1.99 71.05
CA ARG A 333 -17.87 3.17 71.88
C ARG A 333 -16.53 3.74 72.37
N GLN A 334 -15.80 4.47 71.52
CA GLN A 334 -14.52 5.14 71.84
C GLN A 334 -14.39 6.53 71.20
N THR A 335 -13.81 7.50 71.90
CA THR A 335 -13.55 8.87 71.41
C THR A 335 -12.13 9.07 70.87
N LEU A 336 -11.24 8.10 71.05
CA LEU A 336 -9.86 8.08 70.59
C LEU A 336 -9.53 6.70 70.00
N PHE A 337 -8.60 6.67 69.04
CA PHE A 337 -8.03 5.41 68.55
C PHE A 337 -7.15 4.76 69.62
N GLY A 338 -7.14 3.42 69.65
CA GLY A 338 -6.41 2.62 70.63
C GLY A 338 -7.32 1.63 71.37
N GLU A 339 -6.78 1.05 72.43
CA GLU A 339 -7.44 0.07 73.30
C GLU A 339 -8.35 0.76 74.33
N SER A 340 -9.41 0.07 74.75
CA SER A 340 -10.28 0.46 75.85
C SER A 340 -10.92 -0.77 76.48
N ALA A 341 -11.10 -0.75 77.79
CA ALA A 341 -11.88 -1.76 78.51
C ALA A 341 -13.36 -1.74 78.10
N SER A 342 -14.03 -2.88 78.33
CA SER A 342 -15.40 -3.24 77.94
C SER A 342 -15.61 -3.41 76.44
N VAL A 343 -16.57 -4.24 76.05
CA VAL A 343 -17.00 -4.39 74.65
C VAL A 343 -18.23 -3.55 74.39
N ARG A 344 -18.18 -2.67 73.38
CA ARG A 344 -19.32 -1.88 72.89
C ARG A 344 -19.25 -1.78 71.38
N VAL A 345 -19.68 -2.81 70.69
CA VAL A 345 -19.50 -2.95 69.25
C VAL A 345 -20.82 -3.02 68.52
N GLY A 346 -20.80 -2.66 67.25
CA GLY A 346 -21.94 -2.89 66.39
C GLY A 346 -21.61 -2.73 64.93
N TYR A 347 -22.53 -3.25 64.12
CA TYR A 347 -22.44 -3.27 62.68
C TYR A 347 -23.77 -2.84 62.10
N GLY A 348 -23.74 -2.16 60.97
CA GLY A 348 -24.95 -1.78 60.27
C GLY A 348 -24.71 -1.39 58.84
N PHE A 349 -25.80 -1.23 58.10
CA PHE A 349 -25.75 -0.71 56.75
C PHE A 349 -27.03 0.06 56.43
N ALA A 350 -26.91 0.95 55.45
CA ALA A 350 -28.03 1.69 54.93
C ALA A 350 -27.98 1.79 53.41
N THR A 351 -29.14 1.82 52.77
CA THR A 351 -29.31 1.92 51.31
C THR A 351 -30.45 2.87 50.95
N ASN A 352 -30.53 3.25 49.68
CA ASN A 352 -31.67 3.94 49.10
C ASN A 352 -32.09 3.16 47.86
N TYR A 353 -33.20 2.43 47.97
CA TYR A 353 -33.78 1.68 46.86
C TYR A 353 -35.19 2.15 46.58
N SER A 354 -35.48 2.48 45.33
CA SER A 354 -36.77 3.03 44.87
C SER A 354 -37.25 4.24 45.69
N GLY A 355 -36.32 5.14 46.03
CA GLY A 355 -36.61 6.38 46.76
C GLY A 355 -36.89 6.19 48.25
N THR A 356 -36.68 4.99 48.80
CA THR A 356 -36.86 4.70 50.23
C THR A 356 -35.53 4.37 50.87
N TYR A 357 -35.22 5.07 51.98
CA TYR A 357 -34.04 4.77 52.80
C TYR A 357 -34.30 3.56 53.69
N GLN A 358 -33.46 2.54 53.59
CA GLN A 358 -33.50 1.35 54.45
C GLN A 358 -32.28 1.36 55.37
N ASN A 359 -32.49 1.06 56.65
CA ASN A 359 -31.44 1.05 57.68
C ASN A 359 -31.48 -0.28 58.44
N ARG A 360 -30.33 -0.88 58.74
CA ARG A 360 -30.23 -2.11 59.54
C ARG A 360 -29.02 -2.03 60.46
N GLY A 361 -29.20 -2.39 61.73
CA GLY A 361 -28.13 -2.31 62.73
C GLY A 361 -28.25 -3.37 63.81
N VAL A 362 -27.10 -3.87 64.25
CA VAL A 362 -26.94 -4.83 65.36
C VAL A 362 -25.86 -4.33 66.31
N ALA A 363 -26.03 -4.58 67.61
CA ALA A 363 -25.08 -4.17 68.63
C ALA A 363 -24.93 -5.23 69.72
N PHE A 364 -23.71 -5.30 70.26
CA PHE A 364 -23.29 -6.18 71.35
C PHE A 364 -22.55 -5.34 72.40
N ALA A 365 -22.84 -5.60 73.67
CA ALA A 365 -22.15 -4.97 74.79
C ALA A 365 -21.81 -6.00 75.85
N SER A 366 -20.61 -5.88 76.44
CA SER A 366 -20.19 -6.66 77.60
C SER A 366 -19.29 -5.80 78.51
N ASP A 367 -19.55 -5.79 79.82
CA ASP A 367 -18.84 -4.94 80.79
C ASP A 367 -17.56 -5.61 81.31
N ASP A 368 -16.54 -4.79 81.54
CA ASP A 368 -15.25 -5.19 82.10
C ASP A 368 -15.18 -5.04 83.62
N GLY A 369 -14.38 -5.88 84.29
CA GLY A 369 -14.05 -5.79 85.70
C GLY A 369 -15.19 -6.09 86.67
N LEU A 370 -16.22 -6.82 86.24
CA LEU A 370 -17.35 -7.21 87.07
C LEU A 370 -17.22 -8.66 87.55
N ALA A 371 -17.71 -8.94 88.77
CA ALA A 371 -17.65 -10.27 89.39
C ALA A 371 -18.67 -11.27 88.80
N ASP A 372 -19.79 -10.75 88.30
CA ASP A 372 -20.74 -11.51 87.48
C ASP A 372 -20.72 -10.88 86.08
N SER A 373 -20.70 -11.69 85.03
CA SER A 373 -20.70 -11.21 83.64
C SER A 373 -21.93 -10.34 83.38
N ASN A 374 -21.75 -9.26 82.63
CA ASN A 374 -22.84 -8.37 82.23
C ASN A 374 -22.79 -8.15 80.73
N ALA A 375 -23.66 -8.82 79.98
CA ALA A 375 -23.66 -8.85 78.53
C ALA A 375 -25.07 -8.70 77.95
N GLY A 376 -25.16 -8.04 76.80
CA GLY A 376 -26.44 -7.79 76.16
C GLY A 376 -26.33 -7.41 74.70
N ARG A 377 -27.47 -7.43 74.02
CA ARG A 377 -27.58 -7.18 72.58
C ARG A 377 -28.81 -6.36 72.23
N TYR A 378 -28.79 -5.80 71.02
CA TYR A 378 -29.89 -5.04 70.46
C TYR A 378 -29.82 -5.09 68.92
N ARG A 379 -30.98 -5.19 68.25
CA ARG A 379 -31.09 -5.06 66.78
C ARG A 379 -32.19 -4.08 66.38
N SER A 380 -32.03 -3.43 65.23
CA SER A 380 -33.05 -2.51 64.69
C SER A 380 -33.19 -2.60 63.18
N GLU A 381 -34.43 -2.47 62.71
CA GLU A 381 -34.77 -2.21 61.30
C GLU A 381 -34.87 -0.72 60.97
N THR A 382 -34.75 0.15 61.99
CA THR A 382 -34.88 1.60 61.87
C THR A 382 -33.53 2.30 61.87
N TYR A 383 -32.57 1.78 62.64
CA TYR A 383 -31.27 2.42 62.86
C TYR A 383 -30.12 1.60 62.28
N SER A 384 -29.22 2.28 61.56
CA SER A 384 -27.99 1.70 61.00
C SER A 384 -26.78 1.88 61.93
N ILE A 385 -26.90 2.69 62.98
CA ILE A 385 -25.91 2.82 64.06
C ILE A 385 -26.61 2.73 65.42
N ILE A 386 -26.10 1.86 66.30
CA ILE A 386 -26.67 1.55 67.62
C ILE A 386 -25.53 1.47 68.65
N ILE A 387 -25.47 2.43 69.57
CA ILE A 387 -24.43 2.47 70.61
C ILE A 387 -25.06 2.18 71.97
N LEU A 388 -24.66 1.07 72.59
CA LEU A 388 -25.13 0.66 73.92
C LEU A 388 -24.28 1.27 75.03
N SER A 389 -24.90 1.57 76.18
CA SER A 389 -24.22 2.09 77.38
C SER A 389 -23.36 1.02 78.08
N SER A 390 -23.95 -0.15 78.28
CA SER A 390 -23.45 -1.26 79.10
C SER A 390 -23.96 -2.61 78.61
N GLY A 391 -23.46 -3.70 79.22
CA GLY A 391 -24.05 -5.04 79.12
C GLY A 391 -25.55 -5.05 79.44
N ASN A 392 -26.00 -4.18 80.36
CA ASN A 392 -27.40 -3.76 80.45
C ASN A 392 -27.74 -2.88 79.24
N PRO A 393 -28.39 -3.41 78.19
CA PRO A 393 -28.21 -2.87 76.85
C PRO A 393 -29.17 -1.71 76.58
N ILE A 394 -28.92 -0.57 77.20
CA ILE A 394 -29.65 0.68 76.94
C ILE A 394 -28.99 1.42 75.78
N ALA A 395 -29.74 1.69 74.71
CA ALA A 395 -29.29 2.47 73.57
C ALA A 395 -29.05 3.94 73.96
N THR A 396 -27.79 4.37 73.91
CA THR A 396 -27.34 5.74 74.19
C THR A 396 -27.14 6.57 72.94
N ALA A 397 -27.01 5.93 71.78
CA ALA A 397 -27.11 6.61 70.50
C ALA A 397 -27.76 5.71 69.44
N LEU A 398 -28.68 6.30 68.68
CA LEU A 398 -29.39 5.64 67.58
C LEU A 398 -29.41 6.59 66.38
N ALA A 399 -28.87 6.16 65.25
CA ALA A 399 -28.90 6.93 64.01
C ALA A 399 -29.40 6.14 62.81
N SER A 400 -30.07 6.86 61.92
CA SER A 400 -30.55 6.36 60.63
C SER A 400 -30.13 7.32 59.51
N ILE A 401 -29.76 6.77 58.36
CA ILE A 401 -29.49 7.55 57.15
C ILE A 401 -30.81 8.12 56.63
N THR A 402 -30.78 9.43 56.33
CA THR A 402 -31.90 10.21 55.81
C THR A 402 -31.66 10.72 54.40
N SER A 403 -30.40 10.81 53.96
CA SER A 403 -30.06 11.12 52.56
C SER A 403 -28.70 10.57 52.14
N PHE A 404 -28.58 10.26 50.84
CA PHE A 404 -27.31 10.16 50.14
C PHE A 404 -27.11 11.43 49.31
N ASP A 405 -26.02 12.11 49.58
CA ASP A 405 -25.70 13.44 49.07
C ASP A 405 -24.57 13.32 48.04
N VAL A 406 -24.37 14.32 47.20
CA VAL A 406 -23.40 14.27 46.07
C VAL A 406 -21.96 13.94 46.49
N ASP A 407 -21.59 14.30 47.71
CA ASP A 407 -20.24 14.12 48.28
C ASP A 407 -20.29 13.36 49.61
N GLY A 408 -21.36 12.58 49.85
CA GLY A 408 -21.45 11.71 51.01
C GLY A 408 -22.86 11.39 51.47
N PHE A 409 -23.16 11.55 52.76
CA PHE A 409 -24.45 11.15 53.32
C PHE A 409 -24.84 11.96 54.56
N SER A 410 -26.14 12.03 54.83
CA SER A 410 -26.67 12.61 56.05
C SER A 410 -27.44 11.57 56.86
N LEU A 411 -27.18 11.56 58.17
CA LEU A 411 -27.87 10.72 59.15
C LEU A 411 -28.54 11.59 60.21
N ASN A 412 -29.57 11.05 60.86
CA ASN A 412 -30.25 11.70 61.97
C ASN A 412 -30.06 10.90 63.25
N TRP A 413 -29.48 11.53 64.27
CA TRP A 413 -29.39 10.98 65.62
C TRP A 413 -30.70 11.17 66.37
N GLN A 414 -31.48 10.11 66.53
CA GLN A 414 -32.74 10.14 67.27
C GLN A 414 -32.53 10.09 68.78
N ILE A 415 -31.64 9.22 69.23
CA ILE A 415 -31.10 9.20 70.58
C ILE A 415 -29.62 9.55 70.47
N ASN A 416 -29.13 10.40 71.37
CA ASN A 416 -27.72 10.74 71.38
C ASN A 416 -27.24 11.22 72.75
N GLU A 417 -26.19 10.58 73.28
CA GLU A 417 -25.45 11.09 74.44
C GLU A 417 -24.38 12.10 74.05
N ASN A 418 -24.00 12.99 74.99
CA ASN A 418 -22.97 14.03 74.83
C ASN A 418 -21.56 13.43 74.78
N ARG A 419 -21.26 12.69 73.71
CA ARG A 419 -20.03 11.93 73.53
C ARG A 419 -19.70 11.77 72.05
N ALA A 420 -18.43 11.89 71.70
CA ALA A 420 -17.96 12.02 70.32
C ALA A 420 -17.29 10.73 69.83
N ASP A 421 -18.06 9.65 69.68
CA ASP A 421 -17.53 8.33 69.30
C ASP A 421 -17.04 8.28 67.85
N ILE A 422 -16.02 7.48 67.58
CA ILE A 422 -15.47 7.26 66.24
C ILE A 422 -16.31 6.18 65.54
N ILE A 423 -16.90 6.54 64.41
CA ILE A 423 -17.66 5.62 63.56
C ILE A 423 -16.86 5.39 62.28
N HIS A 424 -16.59 4.12 61.95
CA HIS A 424 -16.03 3.76 60.66
C HIS A 424 -17.13 3.54 59.64
N TYR A 425 -16.82 3.82 58.37
CA TYR A 425 -17.71 3.52 57.27
C TYR A 425 -16.95 3.04 56.03
N LEU A 426 -17.67 2.27 55.21
CA LEU A 426 -17.35 1.97 53.82
C LEU A 426 -18.54 2.41 52.97
N ALA A 427 -18.36 3.46 52.16
CA ALA A 427 -19.33 3.93 51.19
C ALA A 427 -19.04 3.28 49.83
N LEU A 428 -20.07 2.76 49.16
CA LEU A 428 -19.97 2.21 47.81
C LEU A 428 -20.99 2.90 46.88
N GLY A 429 -20.58 3.14 45.64
CA GLY A 429 -21.35 3.86 44.63
C GLY A 429 -20.76 3.69 43.24
N GLY A 430 -20.96 4.69 42.39
CA GLY A 430 -20.64 4.58 40.97
C GLY A 430 -21.73 3.87 40.18
N GLU A 431 -21.55 3.75 38.87
CA GLU A 431 -22.59 3.21 37.99
C GLU A 431 -22.58 1.68 37.93
N ASP A 432 -21.40 1.07 38.08
CA ASP A 432 -21.24 -0.39 38.16
C ASP A 432 -22.10 -0.99 39.27
N LEU A 433 -22.23 -0.31 40.41
CA LEU A 433 -23.17 -0.68 41.46
C LEU A 433 -24.58 -0.25 41.08
N ILE A 434 -25.28 -1.04 40.27
CA ILE A 434 -26.60 -0.69 39.72
C ILE A 434 -27.65 -0.46 40.83
N TYR A 435 -27.83 -1.43 41.72
CA TYR A 435 -28.81 -1.35 42.83
C TYR A 435 -28.23 -1.85 44.14
N ALA A 436 -28.66 -1.25 45.25
CA ALA A 436 -28.35 -1.70 46.60
C ALA A 436 -29.62 -1.66 47.44
N LYS A 437 -29.91 -2.73 48.17
CA LYS A 437 -31.08 -2.80 49.06
C LYS A 437 -30.78 -3.53 50.36
N ALA A 438 -31.05 -2.85 51.46
CA ALA A 438 -31.10 -3.41 52.80
C ALA A 438 -32.52 -3.90 53.14
N GLY A 439 -32.61 -5.04 53.81
CA GLY A 439 -33.88 -5.64 54.21
C GLY A 439 -33.73 -6.63 55.36
N SER A 440 -34.81 -7.33 55.68
CA SER A 440 -34.85 -8.36 56.72
C SER A 440 -35.69 -9.55 56.24
N PHE A 441 -35.37 -10.74 56.76
CA PHE A 441 -36.19 -11.92 56.59
C PHE A 441 -36.19 -12.77 57.87
N ASN A 442 -37.23 -13.58 58.04
CA ASN A 442 -37.34 -14.50 59.15
C ASN A 442 -36.75 -15.86 58.75
N LEU A 443 -35.63 -16.24 59.34
CA LEU A 443 -35.05 -17.57 59.22
C LEU A 443 -35.98 -18.58 59.91
N SER A 444 -36.57 -19.50 59.15
CA SER A 444 -37.57 -20.42 59.67
C SER A 444 -36.95 -21.67 60.29
N THR A 445 -37.68 -22.27 61.25
CA THR A 445 -37.24 -23.43 62.06
C THR A 445 -37.21 -24.77 61.29
N ALA A 446 -37.66 -24.80 60.04
CA ALA A 446 -37.59 -26.00 59.21
C ALA A 446 -36.23 -26.10 58.50
N SER A 447 -35.57 -27.25 58.57
CA SER A 447 -34.33 -27.54 57.81
C SER A 447 -34.55 -27.53 56.30
N GLY A 448 -33.45 -27.39 55.54
CA GLY A 448 -33.47 -27.35 54.08
C GLY A 448 -33.53 -25.94 53.49
N THR A 449 -33.94 -25.84 52.22
CA THR A 449 -33.87 -24.58 51.47
C THR A 449 -34.97 -23.59 51.86
N GLN A 450 -34.62 -22.30 51.89
CA GLN A 450 -35.55 -21.20 52.06
C GLN A 450 -35.28 -20.12 51.01
N ASP A 451 -36.32 -19.71 50.31
CA ASP A 451 -36.28 -18.61 49.35
C ASP A 451 -36.60 -17.30 50.06
N ILE A 452 -35.73 -16.32 49.88
CA ILE A 452 -35.93 -14.94 50.32
C ILE A 452 -36.24 -14.15 49.05
N THR A 453 -37.49 -13.73 48.92
CA THR A 453 -38.00 -12.94 47.80
C THR A 453 -38.28 -11.50 48.24
N GLY A 454 -38.65 -10.62 47.30
CA GLY A 454 -38.96 -9.22 47.58
C GLY A 454 -37.75 -8.30 47.63
N VAL A 455 -36.59 -8.71 47.10
CA VAL A 455 -35.43 -7.82 46.94
C VAL A 455 -35.68 -6.80 45.81
N GLY A 456 -36.35 -7.22 44.74
CA GLY A 456 -36.71 -6.41 43.57
C GLY A 456 -35.74 -6.55 42.39
N PHE A 457 -34.65 -7.30 42.56
CA PHE A 457 -33.65 -7.60 41.54
C PHE A 457 -32.88 -8.87 41.92
N GLN A 458 -32.21 -9.49 40.95
CA GLN A 458 -31.27 -10.59 41.20
C GLN A 458 -29.93 -10.03 41.68
N PRO A 459 -29.54 -10.23 42.95
CA PRO A 459 -28.28 -9.70 43.44
C PRO A 459 -27.06 -10.43 42.84
N ASN A 460 -25.91 -9.79 42.93
CA ASN A 460 -24.59 -10.35 42.66
C ASN A 460 -23.78 -10.56 43.97
N PHE A 461 -24.21 -9.93 45.07
CA PHE A 461 -23.61 -10.06 46.40
C PHE A 461 -24.67 -9.89 47.50
N ALA A 462 -24.48 -10.60 48.62
CA ALA A 462 -25.23 -10.42 49.85
C ALA A 462 -24.32 -10.36 51.09
N MET A 463 -24.62 -9.43 52.00
CA MET A 463 -24.08 -9.38 53.35
C MET A 463 -25.20 -9.57 54.36
N PHE A 464 -24.93 -10.28 55.46
CA PHE A 464 -25.90 -10.62 56.50
C PHE A 464 -25.43 -10.10 57.85
N LEU A 465 -26.37 -9.61 58.65
CA LEU A 465 -26.15 -9.22 60.04
C LEU A 465 -27.23 -9.84 60.93
N TRP A 466 -26.81 -10.30 62.10
CA TRP A 466 -27.72 -10.86 63.09
C TRP A 466 -27.16 -10.71 64.50
N THR A 467 -28.06 -10.94 65.43
CA THR A 467 -27.84 -11.29 66.83
C THR A 467 -28.70 -12.56 67.05
N TYR A 468 -29.24 -12.85 68.24
CA TYR A 468 -29.96 -14.13 68.47
C TYR A 468 -31.47 -14.16 68.12
N THR A 469 -32.38 -14.40 69.08
CA THR A 469 -33.83 -14.60 68.84
C THR A 469 -34.72 -13.44 69.29
N GLU A 470 -34.14 -12.33 69.76
CA GLU A 470 -34.92 -11.20 70.27
C GLU A 470 -35.71 -10.48 69.17
N ALA A 471 -36.85 -9.90 69.58
CA ALA A 471 -37.62 -9.02 68.70
C ALA A 471 -36.82 -7.76 68.33
N VAL A 472 -37.12 -7.20 67.17
CA VAL A 472 -36.53 -5.93 66.74
C VAL A 472 -36.83 -4.82 67.76
N ASP A 473 -35.90 -3.89 67.91
CA ASP A 473 -35.98 -2.76 68.83
C ASP A 473 -36.20 -3.13 70.31
N THR A 474 -35.65 -4.28 70.73
CA THR A 474 -35.72 -4.77 72.11
C THR A 474 -34.34 -4.95 72.71
N SER A 475 -34.13 -4.38 73.89
CA SER A 475 -32.96 -4.63 74.74
C SER A 475 -33.06 -6.01 75.39
N THR A 476 -32.08 -6.89 75.21
CA THR A 476 -32.10 -8.25 75.78
C THR A 476 -30.74 -8.62 76.36
N SER A 477 -30.75 -9.25 77.55
CA SER A 477 -29.55 -9.83 78.18
C SER A 477 -28.99 -10.98 77.35
N HIS A 478 -27.74 -11.37 77.63
CA HIS A 478 -26.89 -12.23 76.81
C HIS A 478 -26.50 -11.54 75.49
N GLY A 479 -25.23 -11.62 75.14
CA GLY A 479 -24.70 -11.06 73.91
C GLY A 479 -24.60 -12.11 72.80
N GLU A 480 -25.01 -11.76 71.59
CA GLU A 480 -24.60 -12.46 70.37
C GLU A 480 -24.51 -11.42 69.25
N ILE A 481 -23.47 -11.51 68.41
CA ILE A 481 -23.37 -10.72 67.19
C ILE A 481 -22.68 -11.51 66.09
N GLY A 482 -23.21 -11.44 64.88
CA GLY A 482 -22.61 -12.11 63.73
C GLY A 482 -22.76 -11.38 62.42
N ILE A 483 -21.83 -11.71 61.52
CA ILE A 483 -21.70 -11.14 60.18
C ILE A 483 -21.47 -12.27 59.19
N GLY A 484 -22.08 -12.16 58.01
CA GLY A 484 -21.84 -13.11 56.94
C GLY A 484 -21.90 -12.49 55.56
N PHE A 485 -21.38 -13.21 54.57
CA PHE A 485 -21.18 -12.73 53.21
C PHE A 485 -21.40 -13.85 52.21
N ALA A 486 -21.89 -13.52 51.01
CA ALA A 486 -21.99 -14.43 49.88
C ALA A 486 -21.91 -13.69 48.53
N ALA A 487 -21.08 -14.21 47.62
CA ALA A 487 -21.06 -13.86 46.20
C ALA A 487 -21.49 -15.07 45.32
N SER A 488 -21.44 -16.29 45.85
CA SER A 488 -21.97 -17.51 45.22
C SER A 488 -22.10 -18.64 46.25
N SER A 489 -22.58 -19.81 45.82
CA SER A 489 -22.61 -21.02 46.66
C SER A 489 -21.23 -21.57 47.03
N THR A 490 -20.16 -21.10 46.40
CA THR A 490 -18.77 -21.48 46.73
C THR A 490 -17.96 -20.33 47.32
N LYS A 491 -18.48 -19.11 47.24
CA LYS A 491 -17.84 -17.87 47.70
C LYS A 491 -18.70 -17.24 48.78
N ARG A 492 -18.53 -17.71 50.03
CA ARG A 492 -19.31 -17.28 51.20
C ARG A 492 -18.50 -17.42 52.48
N ALA A 493 -18.86 -16.70 53.51
CA ALA A 493 -18.26 -16.84 54.84
C ALA A 493 -19.18 -16.28 55.93
N ALA A 494 -18.98 -16.73 57.18
CA ALA A 494 -19.71 -16.28 58.35
C ALA A 494 -18.81 -16.27 59.59
N ILE A 495 -19.07 -15.34 60.49
CA ILE A 495 -18.37 -15.15 61.77
C ILE A 495 -19.39 -14.74 62.85
N VAL A 496 -19.32 -15.34 64.03
CA VAL A 496 -20.23 -15.06 65.15
C VAL A 496 -19.50 -15.14 66.49
N ALA A 497 -19.92 -14.32 67.44
CA ALA A 497 -19.42 -14.28 68.81
C ALA A 497 -20.61 -14.17 69.79
N ALA A 498 -20.53 -14.85 70.94
CA ALA A 498 -21.59 -14.91 71.95
C ALA A 498 -21.01 -14.82 73.37
N SER A 499 -21.78 -14.23 74.29
CA SER A 499 -21.42 -14.07 75.70
C SER A 499 -22.66 -14.24 76.58
N GLU A 500 -22.54 -15.08 77.60
CA GLU A 500 -23.60 -15.26 78.59
C GLU A 500 -23.58 -14.15 79.65
N ASP A 501 -24.77 -13.70 80.05
CA ASP A 501 -25.01 -12.72 81.10
C ASP A 501 -25.24 -13.39 82.47
N ASP A 502 -25.00 -12.67 83.56
CA ASP A 502 -25.25 -13.07 84.95
C ASP A 502 -24.49 -14.35 85.39
N GLN A 503 -23.27 -14.56 84.87
CA GLN A 503 -22.41 -15.69 85.23
C GLN A 503 -21.23 -15.27 86.12
N LYS A 504 -21.00 -16.02 87.21
CA LYS A 504 -19.81 -15.88 88.09
C LYS A 504 -18.48 -16.22 87.43
N THR A 505 -18.55 -16.98 86.34
CA THR A 505 -17.41 -17.34 85.53
C THR A 505 -17.86 -17.07 84.12
N THR A 506 -17.18 -16.15 83.43
CA THR A 506 -17.56 -15.73 82.08
C THR A 506 -17.69 -16.95 81.17
N ASP A 507 -18.80 -17.06 80.45
CA ASP A 507 -19.06 -18.14 79.49
C ASP A 507 -19.29 -17.52 78.12
N THR A 508 -18.37 -17.79 77.19
CA THR A 508 -18.28 -17.06 75.91
C THR A 508 -17.82 -17.96 74.78
N TRP A 509 -18.34 -17.70 73.58
CA TRP A 509 -18.11 -18.56 72.43
C TRP A 509 -17.91 -17.79 71.13
N GLN A 510 -17.27 -18.47 70.19
CA GLN A 510 -17.04 -17.94 68.85
C GLN A 510 -17.00 -19.04 67.80
N GLN A 511 -17.41 -18.67 66.58
CA GLN A 511 -17.30 -19.54 65.41
C GLN A 511 -17.05 -18.74 64.12
N GLN A 512 -16.17 -19.28 63.26
CA GLN A 512 -15.87 -18.74 61.93
C GLN A 512 -15.95 -19.87 60.89
N ARG A 513 -16.59 -19.61 59.74
CA ARG A 513 -16.75 -20.58 58.65
C ARG A 513 -16.60 -19.92 57.28
N ALA A 514 -16.00 -20.64 56.34
CA ALA A 514 -15.90 -20.24 54.91
C ALA A 514 -16.82 -21.06 53.99
N ASP A 515 -17.70 -21.86 54.58
CA ASP A 515 -18.68 -22.74 53.91
C ASP A 515 -20.12 -22.45 54.36
N SER A 516 -20.35 -21.33 55.03
CA SER A 516 -21.66 -20.89 55.54
C SER A 516 -21.76 -19.37 55.45
N CYS A 517 -22.97 -18.83 55.40
CA CYS A 517 -23.23 -17.39 55.35
C CYS A 517 -23.99 -16.85 56.57
N ILE A 518 -24.55 -17.71 57.44
CA ILE A 518 -25.16 -17.32 58.73
C ILE A 518 -24.85 -18.41 59.77
N LEU A 519 -24.54 -18.00 61.01
CA LEU A 519 -24.27 -18.87 62.15
C LEU A 519 -24.97 -18.35 63.40
N LEU A 520 -25.73 -19.19 64.10
CA LEU A 520 -26.29 -18.84 65.41
C LEU A 520 -25.72 -19.76 66.49
N LEU A 521 -25.37 -19.17 67.63
CA LEU A 521 -24.91 -19.86 68.83
C LEU A 521 -25.88 -19.52 69.95
N ASP A 522 -26.40 -20.51 70.67
CA ASP A 522 -27.21 -20.24 71.85
C ASP A 522 -26.33 -19.55 72.91
N PRO A 523 -26.58 -18.28 73.26
CA PRO A 523 -25.72 -17.53 74.17
C PRO A 523 -25.91 -17.93 75.65
N THR A 524 -26.72 -18.96 75.93
CA THR A 524 -26.89 -19.59 77.25
C THR A 524 -26.10 -20.89 77.38
N THR A 525 -25.84 -21.58 76.27
CA THR A 525 -25.25 -22.94 76.31
C THR A 525 -24.03 -23.11 75.42
N GLY A 526 -23.74 -22.15 74.54
CA GLY A 526 -22.69 -22.25 73.53
C GLY A 526 -22.95 -23.28 72.44
N SER A 527 -24.14 -23.89 72.43
CA SER A 527 -24.51 -24.89 71.43
C SER A 527 -24.78 -24.24 70.08
N GLN A 528 -24.55 -24.98 68.99
CA GLN A 528 -24.97 -24.54 67.67
C GLN A 528 -26.50 -24.45 67.62
N ASP A 529 -27.04 -23.28 67.26
CA ASP A 529 -28.48 -23.10 67.01
C ASP A 529 -28.79 -23.08 65.50
N ALA A 530 -27.91 -22.52 64.66
CA ALA A 530 -28.08 -22.60 63.22
C ALA A 530 -26.77 -22.58 62.43
N ILE A 531 -26.74 -23.35 61.33
CA ILE A 531 -25.71 -23.30 60.29
C ILE A 531 -26.43 -23.14 58.96
N VAL A 532 -26.24 -21.99 58.31
CA VAL A 532 -26.92 -21.69 57.04
C VAL A 532 -25.90 -21.48 55.93
N ASP A 533 -26.10 -22.23 54.85
CA ASP A 533 -25.32 -22.15 53.61
C ASP A 533 -26.04 -21.28 52.56
N PHE A 534 -25.28 -20.57 51.73
CA PHE A 534 -25.79 -19.84 50.58
C PHE A 534 -25.96 -20.76 49.37
N SER A 535 -27.12 -20.75 48.72
CA SER A 535 -27.40 -21.63 47.58
C SER A 535 -27.28 -20.92 46.22
N GLN A 536 -27.99 -19.80 46.01
CA GLN A 536 -27.96 -19.07 44.73
C GLN A 536 -28.69 -17.72 44.86
N PHE A 537 -28.37 -16.79 43.95
CA PHE A 537 -29.19 -15.60 43.73
C PHE A 537 -30.36 -15.92 42.79
N LEU A 538 -31.56 -15.53 43.21
CA LEU A 538 -32.82 -15.69 42.47
C LEU A 538 -33.18 -14.38 41.77
N ALA A 539 -34.07 -14.42 40.78
CA ALA A 539 -34.52 -13.23 40.03
C ALA A 539 -35.00 -12.06 40.93
N ASP A 540 -35.57 -12.38 42.10
CA ASP A 540 -36.11 -11.43 43.06
C ASP A 540 -35.54 -11.65 44.49
N GLY A 541 -34.27 -12.07 44.59
CA GLY A 541 -33.60 -12.21 45.88
C GLY A 541 -32.60 -13.35 45.90
N PHE A 542 -32.68 -14.23 46.89
CA PHE A 542 -31.69 -15.31 47.08
C PHE A 542 -32.26 -16.51 47.81
N ARG A 543 -31.59 -17.64 47.67
CA ARG A 543 -31.90 -18.91 48.34
C ARG A 543 -30.78 -19.27 49.30
N VAL A 544 -31.17 -19.67 50.50
CA VAL A 544 -30.28 -20.25 51.51
C VAL A 544 -30.66 -21.71 51.78
N ASN A 545 -29.74 -22.49 52.33
CA ASN A 545 -29.94 -23.86 52.77
C ASN A 545 -29.53 -23.99 54.24
N LYS A 546 -30.50 -24.30 55.10
CA LYS A 546 -30.26 -24.49 56.54
C LYS A 546 -29.77 -25.92 56.77
N ILE A 547 -28.46 -26.05 56.97
CA ILE A 547 -27.79 -27.30 57.35
C ILE A 547 -28.23 -27.67 58.77
N ASP A 548 -28.27 -26.68 59.64
CA ASP A 548 -28.90 -26.73 60.95
C ASP A 548 -29.85 -25.54 61.07
N ALA A 549 -31.10 -25.79 61.46
CA ALA A 549 -32.16 -24.77 61.46
C ALA A 549 -32.37 -24.24 62.88
N PRO A 550 -32.63 -22.92 63.04
CA PRO A 550 -32.73 -22.31 64.35
C PRO A 550 -33.89 -22.91 65.17
N ALA A 551 -33.73 -22.99 66.50
CA ALA A 551 -34.77 -23.48 67.39
C ALA A 551 -36.00 -22.56 67.44
N ALA A 552 -35.82 -21.27 67.14
CA ALA A 552 -36.88 -20.28 67.02
C ALA A 552 -36.75 -19.45 65.73
N ILE A 553 -37.88 -18.90 65.27
CA ILE A 553 -37.86 -17.99 64.12
C ILE A 553 -36.97 -16.80 64.47
N THR A 554 -35.94 -16.57 63.65
CA THR A 554 -34.89 -15.57 63.93
C THR A 554 -34.83 -14.55 62.81
N SER A 555 -34.86 -13.26 63.13
CA SER A 555 -34.78 -12.18 62.14
C SER A 555 -33.35 -11.94 61.69
N ILE A 556 -33.08 -12.09 60.39
CA ILE A 556 -31.77 -11.85 59.78
C ILE A 556 -31.86 -10.62 58.90
N PHE A 557 -30.90 -9.70 59.04
CA PHE A 557 -30.78 -8.54 58.18
C PHE A 557 -29.88 -8.85 57.00
N TYR A 558 -30.25 -8.34 55.82
CA TYR A 558 -29.45 -8.51 54.61
C TYR A 558 -29.20 -7.19 53.89
N LEU A 559 -28.05 -7.10 53.23
CA LEU A 559 -27.71 -6.11 52.22
C LEU A 559 -27.50 -6.86 50.91
N ALA A 560 -28.29 -6.55 49.88
CA ALA A 560 -28.19 -7.12 48.54
C ALA A 560 -27.67 -6.07 47.55
N LEU A 561 -26.66 -6.42 46.75
CA LEU A 561 -26.07 -5.53 45.74
C LEU A 561 -26.21 -6.13 44.33
N LYS A 562 -26.52 -5.29 43.33
CA LYS A 562 -26.60 -5.63 41.90
C LYS A 562 -25.54 -4.87 41.12
N GLY A 563 -24.94 -5.53 40.12
CA GLY A 563 -23.85 -4.96 39.33
C GLY A 563 -22.54 -4.91 40.11
N GLY A 564 -21.43 -4.52 39.48
CA GLY A 564 -20.10 -4.64 40.05
C GLY A 564 -19.61 -6.09 40.15
N ASN A 565 -18.34 -6.24 40.50
CA ASN A 565 -17.64 -7.50 40.69
C ASN A 565 -17.32 -7.69 42.18
N TYR A 566 -17.66 -8.88 42.71
CA TYR A 566 -17.45 -9.23 44.11
C TYR A 566 -16.79 -10.59 44.25
N ASP A 567 -15.87 -10.73 45.19
CA ASP A 567 -15.36 -12.03 45.62
C ASP A 567 -15.40 -12.14 47.14
N VAL A 568 -15.77 -13.32 47.64
CA VAL A 568 -15.82 -13.65 49.06
C VAL A 568 -15.00 -14.91 49.28
N GLY A 569 -14.03 -14.86 50.18
CA GLY A 569 -13.20 -16.03 50.45
C GLY A 569 -12.47 -15.93 51.77
N SER A 570 -11.45 -16.75 51.90
CA SER A 570 -10.52 -16.67 53.03
C SER A 570 -9.10 -16.99 52.59
N PHE A 571 -8.12 -16.46 53.32
CA PHE A 571 -6.71 -16.78 53.18
C PHE A 571 -6.10 -16.98 54.56
N ASN A 572 -4.91 -17.60 54.63
CA ASN A 572 -4.18 -17.70 55.89
C ASN A 572 -3.17 -16.57 56.01
N SER A 573 -3.09 -15.92 57.18
CA SER A 573 -1.99 -15.01 57.51
C SER A 573 -0.64 -15.73 57.35
N PRO A 574 0.44 -15.02 57.01
CA PRO A 574 1.75 -15.64 56.85
C PRO A 574 2.31 -16.05 58.21
N THR A 575 3.32 -16.92 58.20
CA THR A 575 4.06 -17.36 59.41
C THR A 575 5.33 -16.55 59.65
N SER A 576 5.62 -15.57 58.78
CA SER A 576 6.70 -14.60 58.90
C SER A 576 6.21 -13.20 58.53
N THR A 577 6.73 -12.17 59.18
CA THR A 577 6.42 -10.76 58.87
C THR A 577 6.84 -10.40 57.45
N GLY A 578 6.17 -9.42 56.84
CA GLY A 578 6.45 -8.97 55.48
C GLY A 578 5.20 -8.88 54.60
N THR A 579 5.42 -8.70 53.30
CA THR A 579 4.35 -8.51 52.32
C THR A 579 3.69 -9.84 51.95
N GLN A 580 2.36 -9.85 51.82
CA GLN A 580 1.58 -10.97 51.31
C GLN A 580 0.61 -10.49 50.22
N ASP A 581 0.62 -11.18 49.08
CA ASP A 581 -0.28 -10.91 47.96
C ASP A 581 -1.43 -11.92 47.94
N ILE A 582 -2.64 -11.41 47.78
CA ILE A 582 -3.84 -12.19 47.52
C ILE A 582 -4.25 -11.83 46.10
N ALA A 583 -3.87 -12.64 45.11
CA ALA A 583 -3.95 -12.29 43.68
C ALA A 583 -4.90 -13.17 42.85
N THR A 584 -5.91 -13.79 43.49
CA THR A 584 -6.79 -14.81 42.89
C THR A 584 -8.20 -14.30 42.57
N LEU A 585 -8.44 -12.98 42.58
CA LEU A 585 -9.80 -12.43 42.52
C LEU A 585 -10.36 -12.32 41.09
N GLY A 586 -9.52 -12.26 40.07
CA GLY A 586 -9.93 -12.12 38.66
C GLY A 586 -10.32 -10.69 38.23
N PHE A 587 -10.30 -9.73 39.16
CA PHE A 587 -10.49 -8.30 38.89
C PHE A 587 -9.66 -7.45 39.86
N GLN A 588 -9.45 -6.19 39.52
CA GLN A 588 -8.82 -5.22 40.42
C GLN A 588 -9.89 -4.66 41.37
N PRO A 589 -9.78 -4.86 42.69
CA PRO A 589 -10.74 -4.30 43.64
C PRO A 589 -10.58 -2.78 43.77
N ALA A 590 -11.69 -2.11 44.06
CA ALA A 590 -11.76 -0.73 44.54
C ALA A 590 -11.83 -0.67 46.09
N ALA A 591 -12.30 -1.75 46.74
CA ALA A 591 -12.32 -1.90 48.19
C ALA A 591 -12.09 -3.34 48.62
N VAL A 592 -11.55 -3.53 49.83
CA VAL A 592 -11.53 -4.84 50.50
C VAL A 592 -11.95 -4.70 51.97
N MET A 593 -12.77 -5.63 52.44
CA MET A 593 -13.11 -5.83 53.85
C MET A 593 -12.49 -7.13 54.36
N LEU A 594 -11.95 -7.12 55.58
CA LEU A 594 -11.35 -8.27 56.22
C LEU A 594 -12.02 -8.53 57.57
N ALA A 595 -12.23 -9.81 57.90
CA ALA A 595 -12.74 -10.23 59.21
C ALA A 595 -12.00 -11.47 59.72
N THR A 596 -11.76 -11.55 61.02
CA THR A 596 -11.15 -12.75 61.63
C THR A 596 -11.40 -12.87 63.12
N GLN A 597 -11.35 -14.12 63.60
CA GLN A 597 -11.24 -14.54 65.01
C GLN A 597 -9.82 -14.96 65.39
N GLY A 598 -8.84 -14.67 64.53
CA GLY A 598 -7.46 -15.13 64.71
C GLY A 598 -7.34 -16.66 64.75
N ARG A 599 -8.25 -17.43 64.13
CA ARG A 599 -8.26 -18.90 64.22
C ARG A 599 -8.45 -19.56 62.86
N SER A 600 -8.20 -20.87 62.83
CA SER A 600 -8.29 -21.70 61.60
C SER A 600 -9.08 -22.98 61.87
N SER A 601 -10.26 -22.84 62.51
CA SER A 601 -11.18 -23.96 62.81
C SER A 601 -12.62 -23.54 62.59
N THR A 602 -13.44 -24.45 62.05
CA THR A 602 -14.90 -24.29 61.93
C THR A 602 -15.66 -24.77 63.16
N THR A 603 -14.97 -25.38 64.13
CA THR A 603 -15.55 -25.79 65.41
C THR A 603 -15.83 -24.59 66.29
N ILE A 604 -16.91 -24.64 67.06
CA ILE A 604 -17.17 -23.67 68.12
C ILE A 604 -15.96 -23.65 69.05
N GLY A 605 -15.48 -22.46 69.37
CA GLY A 605 -14.38 -22.22 70.29
C GLY A 605 -14.82 -21.35 71.45
N GLN A 606 -13.93 -21.21 72.42
CA GLN A 606 -14.10 -20.33 73.57
C GLN A 606 -13.69 -18.90 73.21
N HIS A 607 -14.11 -17.93 74.05
CA HIS A 607 -13.93 -16.49 73.90
C HIS A 607 -14.84 -15.89 72.83
N ALA A 608 -15.40 -14.71 73.07
CA ALA A 608 -16.14 -13.94 72.07
C ALA A 608 -15.17 -12.94 71.42
N GLU A 609 -14.68 -13.21 70.21
CA GLU A 609 -13.71 -12.34 69.52
C GLU A 609 -14.18 -12.03 68.09
N ILE A 610 -14.05 -10.79 67.62
CA ILE A 610 -14.15 -10.44 66.19
C ILE A 610 -13.25 -9.22 65.90
N SER A 611 -12.41 -9.34 64.88
CA SER A 611 -11.79 -8.21 64.18
C SER A 611 -12.52 -7.96 62.86
N LEU A 612 -12.85 -6.71 62.56
CA LEU A 612 -13.42 -6.28 61.28
C LEU A 612 -12.76 -4.99 60.81
N GLY A 613 -12.30 -4.94 59.57
CA GLY A 613 -11.78 -3.72 58.97
C GLY A 613 -11.93 -3.68 57.46
N ALA A 614 -11.61 -2.52 56.89
CA ALA A 614 -11.69 -2.28 55.45
C ALA A 614 -10.62 -1.31 54.97
N ALA A 615 -10.33 -1.33 53.67
CA ALA A 615 -9.48 -0.34 53.01
C ALA A 615 -9.94 -0.06 51.57
N THR A 616 -9.72 1.19 51.14
CA THR A 616 -9.80 1.65 49.74
C THR A 616 -8.49 2.22 49.23
N SER A 617 -7.52 2.47 50.13
CA SER A 617 -6.15 2.85 49.80
C SER A 617 -5.23 2.60 51.00
N ALA A 618 -3.91 2.75 50.81
CA ALA A 618 -2.97 2.69 51.94
C ALA A 618 -3.21 3.81 52.97
N ALA A 619 -3.82 4.93 52.58
CA ALA A 619 -4.17 6.02 53.49
C ALA A 619 -5.55 5.83 54.13
N ASP A 620 -6.50 5.27 53.38
CA ASP A 620 -7.88 5.05 53.80
C ASP A 620 -8.09 3.59 54.19
N LYS A 621 -7.70 3.27 55.43
CA LYS A 621 -7.89 1.94 56.05
C LYS A 621 -8.29 2.07 57.52
N GLY A 622 -8.81 1.01 58.12
CA GLY A 622 -9.13 0.98 59.55
C GLY A 622 -9.94 -0.22 59.96
N LEU A 623 -9.96 -0.48 61.26
CA LEU A 623 -10.59 -1.66 61.86
C LEU A 623 -11.16 -1.36 63.24
N THR A 624 -12.01 -2.28 63.70
CA THR A 624 -12.35 -2.49 65.11
C THR A 624 -12.05 -3.93 65.50
N TRP A 625 -11.62 -4.15 66.73
CA TRP A 625 -11.46 -5.46 67.34
C TRP A 625 -12.12 -5.47 68.72
N PHE A 626 -12.61 -6.62 69.15
CA PHE A 626 -13.01 -6.84 70.53
C PHE A 626 -12.76 -8.27 70.95
N GLU A 627 -12.63 -8.47 72.26
CA GLU A 627 -12.59 -9.78 72.91
C GLU A 627 -13.34 -9.75 74.25
N ASP A 628 -14.11 -10.81 74.49
CA ASP A 628 -14.68 -11.20 75.79
C ASP A 628 -14.15 -12.60 76.14
N ARG A 629 -13.47 -12.74 77.27
CA ARG A 629 -12.71 -13.94 77.59
C ARG A 629 -13.53 -14.93 78.40
N ASP A 630 -13.62 -16.13 77.86
CA ASP A 630 -14.12 -17.32 78.56
C ASP A 630 -13.36 -17.71 79.84
N ASN A 631 -14.10 -18.32 80.77
CA ASN A 631 -13.64 -19.00 81.97
C ASN A 631 -12.82 -18.11 82.94
N LEU A 632 -13.24 -16.86 83.11
CA LEU A 632 -12.66 -15.91 84.06
C LEU A 632 -13.62 -15.59 85.20
N GLN A 633 -13.07 -15.43 86.41
CA GLN A 633 -13.86 -15.11 87.60
C GLN A 633 -14.39 -13.66 87.58
N ASP A 634 -13.54 -12.72 87.19
CA ASP A 634 -13.94 -11.34 86.92
C ASP A 634 -13.85 -11.13 85.40
N SER A 635 -14.81 -10.43 84.80
CA SER A 635 -14.76 -10.12 83.37
C SER A 635 -13.53 -9.27 83.04
N ASP A 636 -12.88 -9.57 81.91
CA ASP A 636 -11.63 -8.92 81.46
C ASP A 636 -11.74 -8.75 79.94
N ASN A 637 -12.46 -7.68 79.57
CA ASN A 637 -13.08 -7.51 78.27
C ASN A 637 -12.49 -6.26 77.61
N GLU A 638 -12.08 -6.36 76.35
CA GLU A 638 -11.37 -5.27 75.67
C GLU A 638 -11.92 -5.02 74.27
N MET A 639 -11.83 -3.76 73.83
CA MET A 639 -12.11 -3.33 72.48
C MET A 639 -11.01 -2.39 71.97
N GLU A 640 -10.87 -2.32 70.65
CA GLU A 640 -9.90 -1.47 69.99
C GLU A 640 -10.48 -0.89 68.71
N THR A 641 -10.11 0.37 68.41
CA THR A 641 -10.40 1.03 67.13
C THR A 641 -9.15 1.66 66.57
N LEU A 642 -8.86 1.44 65.29
CA LEU A 642 -7.65 1.93 64.61
C LEU A 642 -7.94 2.42 63.18
N ASN A 643 -7.15 3.38 62.69
CA ASN A 643 -7.12 3.82 61.29
C ASN A 643 -5.78 3.51 60.59
N THR A 644 -4.86 2.82 61.27
CA THR A 644 -3.51 2.53 60.77
C THR A 644 -3.32 1.08 60.33
N LYS A 645 -4.32 0.22 60.55
CA LYS A 645 -4.30 -1.21 60.21
C LYS A 645 -5.62 -1.59 59.54
N ILE A 646 -5.59 -2.61 58.67
CA ILE A 646 -6.81 -3.16 58.07
C ILE A 646 -7.32 -4.37 58.86
N ILE A 647 -6.45 -5.13 59.52
CA ILE A 647 -6.84 -6.25 60.37
C ILE A 647 -5.84 -6.44 61.51
N GLN A 648 -6.35 -6.76 62.71
CA GLN A 648 -5.56 -6.98 63.92
C GLN A 648 -6.32 -7.81 64.95
N TRP A 649 -5.64 -8.73 65.62
CA TRP A 649 -6.19 -9.51 66.73
C TRP A 649 -5.10 -9.80 67.77
N ARG A 650 -5.53 -10.08 69.02
CA ARG A 650 -4.67 -10.08 70.20
C ARG A 650 -4.89 -11.30 71.09
N ASP A 651 -3.93 -11.56 71.98
CA ASP A 651 -4.04 -12.56 73.04
C ASP A 651 -3.92 -11.88 74.39
N ARG A 652 -4.75 -12.29 75.34
CA ARG A 652 -4.58 -11.99 76.76
C ARG A 652 -3.41 -12.81 77.30
N THR A 653 -2.44 -12.11 77.90
CA THR A 653 -1.25 -12.74 78.52
C THR A 653 -1.21 -12.62 80.03
N ALA A 654 -1.96 -11.66 80.59
CA ALA A 654 -2.21 -11.47 82.02
C ALA A 654 -3.51 -10.66 82.19
N SER A 655 -3.98 -10.47 83.43
CA SER A 655 -5.15 -9.62 83.69
C SER A 655 -4.94 -8.21 83.13
N ASN A 656 -5.92 -7.72 82.37
CA ASN A 656 -5.93 -6.42 81.69
C ASN A 656 -4.69 -6.20 80.80
N THR A 657 -4.11 -7.26 80.24
CA THR A 657 -2.87 -7.20 79.44
C THR A 657 -3.00 -8.03 78.17
N PHE A 658 -3.00 -7.34 77.02
CA PHE A 658 -3.18 -7.95 75.70
C PHE A 658 -1.96 -7.72 74.80
N THR A 659 -1.56 -8.75 74.06
CA THR A 659 -0.41 -8.72 73.14
C THR A 659 -0.83 -9.01 71.70
N LEU A 660 -0.16 -8.40 70.73
CA LEU A 660 -0.47 -8.59 69.31
C LEU A 660 -0.15 -10.01 68.84
N ARG A 661 -1.17 -10.71 68.33
CA ARG A 661 -1.03 -12.02 67.66
C ARG A 661 -0.81 -11.85 66.17
N GLY A 662 -1.66 -11.05 65.53
CA GLY A 662 -1.59 -10.75 64.11
C GLY A 662 -1.96 -9.29 63.84
N SER A 663 -1.22 -8.64 62.94
CA SER A 663 -1.49 -7.26 62.54
C SER A 663 -1.00 -7.01 61.12
N ALA A 664 -1.90 -6.54 60.25
CA ALA A 664 -1.60 -6.24 58.86
C ALA A 664 -2.03 -4.81 58.47
N ASP A 665 -1.18 -4.19 57.65
CA ASP A 665 -1.47 -2.95 56.94
C ASP A 665 -1.89 -3.25 55.49
N PHE A 666 -2.76 -2.41 54.92
CA PHE A 666 -3.10 -2.44 53.51
C PHE A 666 -2.07 -1.64 52.70
N VAL A 667 -1.55 -2.23 51.63
CA VAL A 667 -0.50 -1.62 50.79
C VAL A 667 -1.08 -1.08 49.50
N SER A 668 -1.66 -1.95 48.67
CA SER A 668 -2.19 -1.57 47.36
C SER A 668 -3.16 -2.61 46.82
N PHE A 669 -4.01 -2.19 45.89
CA PHE A 669 -4.68 -3.12 44.99
C PHE A 669 -3.70 -3.59 43.91
N LEU A 670 -3.90 -4.83 43.48
CA LEU A 670 -3.22 -5.48 42.36
C LEU A 670 -4.25 -5.66 41.24
N SER A 671 -3.81 -5.89 40.00
CA SER A 671 -4.69 -6.11 38.86
C SER A 671 -5.69 -7.27 39.06
N THR A 672 -5.34 -8.25 39.89
CA THR A 672 -6.19 -9.40 40.22
C THR A 672 -6.37 -9.61 41.73
N GLY A 673 -6.14 -8.56 42.55
CA GLY A 673 -6.33 -8.69 44.00
C GLY A 673 -5.78 -7.57 44.87
N PHE A 674 -5.22 -7.91 46.03
CA PHE A 674 -4.72 -6.92 46.99
C PHE A 674 -3.46 -7.39 47.73
N ARG A 675 -2.69 -6.42 48.22
CA ARG A 675 -1.42 -6.62 48.93
C ARG A 675 -1.51 -6.11 50.37
N LEU A 676 -1.10 -6.97 51.30
CA LEU A 676 -1.00 -6.66 52.73
C LEU A 676 0.46 -6.65 53.18
N SER A 677 0.75 -5.91 54.25
CA SER A 677 2.04 -5.94 54.94
C SER A 677 1.86 -6.30 56.41
N TRP A 678 2.41 -7.44 56.81
CA TRP A 678 2.25 -8.01 58.15
C TRP A 678 3.38 -7.56 59.08
N SER A 679 3.03 -6.85 60.16
CA SER A 679 3.99 -6.45 61.20
C SER A 679 4.06 -7.45 62.36
N ASN A 680 3.01 -8.25 62.55
CA ASN A 680 2.92 -9.28 63.58
C ASN A 680 2.22 -10.50 63.00
N VAL A 681 2.73 -11.69 63.30
CA VAL A 681 2.22 -12.97 62.79
C VAL A 681 2.36 -14.07 63.85
N GLU A 682 1.52 -15.09 63.75
CA GLU A 682 1.62 -16.29 64.59
C GLU A 682 2.42 -17.40 63.89
N ALA A 683 2.99 -18.34 64.67
CA ALA A 683 3.74 -19.48 64.14
C ALA A 683 2.90 -20.43 63.26
N SER A 684 1.57 -20.38 63.42
CA SER A 684 0.59 -21.06 62.57
C SER A 684 -0.30 -20.00 61.93
N GLY A 685 -0.37 -19.97 60.60
CA GLY A 685 -1.20 -19.01 59.87
C GLY A 685 -2.67 -19.08 60.29
N ARG A 686 -3.30 -17.92 60.45
CA ARG A 686 -4.70 -17.78 60.87
C ARG A 686 -5.60 -17.43 59.71
N GLN A 687 -6.80 -18.02 59.68
CA GLN A 687 -7.75 -17.76 58.60
C GLN A 687 -8.35 -16.36 58.74
N VAL A 688 -8.21 -15.56 57.69
CA VAL A 688 -8.82 -14.24 57.53
C VAL A 688 -9.84 -14.33 56.40
N ILE A 689 -11.08 -13.97 56.69
CA ILE A 689 -12.15 -13.82 55.70
C ILE A 689 -11.93 -12.50 54.96
N TYR A 690 -12.16 -12.50 53.65
CA TYR A 690 -12.16 -11.28 52.85
C TYR A 690 -13.44 -11.15 52.02
N VAL A 691 -13.79 -9.89 51.76
CA VAL A 691 -14.74 -9.47 50.72
C VAL A 691 -14.07 -8.40 49.87
N ALA A 692 -14.03 -8.60 48.56
CA ALA A 692 -13.50 -7.62 47.61
C ALA A 692 -14.63 -7.05 46.75
N PHE A 693 -14.57 -5.75 46.48
CA PHE A 693 -15.55 -4.99 45.70
C PHE A 693 -14.84 -4.28 44.55
N GLY A 694 -15.35 -4.35 43.32
CA GLY A 694 -14.75 -3.68 42.14
C GLY A 694 -15.69 -3.67 40.93
N GLY A 695 -15.15 -3.33 39.76
CA GLY A 695 -15.89 -3.26 38.50
C GLY A 695 -14.96 -3.32 37.27
N ASP A 696 -15.54 -3.34 36.07
CA ASP A 696 -14.82 -3.42 34.79
C ASP A 696 -15.01 -2.09 34.03
N ASN A 697 -13.94 -1.58 33.43
CA ASN A 697 -13.99 -0.53 32.39
C ASN A 697 -13.13 -1.02 31.23
N TYR A 698 -13.62 -1.04 30.01
CA TYR A 698 -12.80 -1.28 28.83
C TYR A 698 -12.65 0.05 28.07
N GLU A 699 -11.45 0.32 27.57
CA GLU A 699 -11.17 1.51 26.77
C GLU A 699 -10.20 1.15 25.63
N LEU A 700 -10.42 1.72 24.45
CA LEU A 700 -9.44 1.78 23.36
C LEU A 700 -8.95 3.21 23.14
N ASP A 701 -7.65 3.41 23.12
CA ASP A 701 -6.98 4.65 22.69
C ASP A 701 -5.61 4.23 22.13
N LEU A 702 -5.51 4.05 20.81
CA LEU A 702 -4.29 3.57 20.14
C LEU A 702 -3.84 4.56 19.07
N GLU A 703 -2.65 5.13 19.23
CA GLU A 703 -2.08 6.08 18.29
C GLU A 703 -1.28 5.39 17.18
N VAL A 704 -1.44 5.85 15.93
CA VAL A 704 -0.65 5.39 14.77
C VAL A 704 -0.23 6.56 13.88
N GLN A 705 0.92 6.40 13.22
CA GLN A 705 1.58 7.46 12.46
C GLN A 705 2.02 7.00 11.07
N TRP A 706 2.12 8.00 10.19
CA TRP A 706 2.93 7.93 8.99
C TRP A 706 4.11 8.89 9.16
N THR A 707 5.32 8.39 8.92
CA THR A 707 6.54 9.20 8.88
C THR A 707 6.98 9.44 7.44
N ASN A 708 7.49 10.64 7.15
CA ASN A 708 7.97 11.05 5.81
C ASN A 708 6.87 11.11 4.72
N VAL A 709 5.71 11.65 5.07
CA VAL A 709 4.59 11.85 4.13
C VAL A 709 4.76 13.09 3.27
N TYR A 710 4.28 13.04 2.03
CA TYR A 710 4.08 14.22 1.18
C TYR A 710 2.73 14.90 1.51
N TYR A 711 2.75 16.19 1.85
CA TYR A 711 1.62 16.93 2.43
C TYR A 711 1.20 18.17 1.61
N ASN A 712 1.58 18.21 0.33
CA ASN A 712 1.25 19.30 -0.60
C ASN A 712 0.41 18.78 -1.79
N GLY A 713 -0.47 17.81 -1.57
CA GLY A 713 -1.36 17.28 -2.61
C GLY A 713 -2.53 18.22 -2.90
N THR A 714 -3.21 18.04 -4.04
CA THR A 714 -4.51 18.73 -4.25
C THR A 714 -5.72 17.92 -3.76
N THR A 715 -5.49 16.67 -3.38
CA THR A 715 -6.43 15.66 -2.89
C THR A 715 -5.66 14.76 -1.92
N GLU A 716 -6.07 14.72 -0.67
CA GLU A 716 -5.46 13.92 0.39
C GLU A 716 -6.58 13.16 1.11
N GLU A 717 -6.47 11.84 1.17
CA GLU A 717 -7.51 10.94 1.69
C GLU A 717 -6.91 9.88 2.63
N LEU A 718 -7.47 9.76 3.83
CA LEU A 718 -7.27 8.62 4.71
C LEU A 718 -8.29 7.52 4.36
N ALA A 719 -7.82 6.29 4.18
CA ALA A 719 -8.63 5.12 3.84
C ALA A 719 -8.34 3.96 4.79
N ILE A 720 -9.37 3.43 5.44
CA ILE A 720 -9.26 2.36 6.44
C ILE A 720 -10.23 1.23 6.07
N TYR A 721 -9.73 0.00 5.98
CA TYR A 721 -10.57 -1.19 5.75
C TYR A 721 -10.83 -1.95 7.05
N VAL A 722 -12.11 -2.12 7.37
CA VAL A 722 -12.55 -2.75 8.63
C VAL A 722 -13.42 -3.98 8.34
N ASP A 723 -13.26 -5.06 9.10
CA ASP A 723 -14.15 -6.22 9.14
C ASP A 723 -14.64 -6.46 10.58
N THR A 724 -15.71 -5.78 10.97
CA THR A 724 -16.16 -5.80 12.37
C THR A 724 -16.79 -7.13 12.75
N MET A 725 -16.27 -7.77 13.81
CA MET A 725 -16.84 -8.96 14.43
C MET A 725 -17.27 -8.63 15.85
N ASN A 726 -18.59 -8.58 16.10
CA ASN A 726 -19.21 -8.59 17.43
C ASN A 726 -18.88 -7.44 18.40
N ALA A 727 -18.43 -6.26 17.92
CA ALA A 727 -18.32 -5.08 18.78
C ALA A 727 -19.71 -4.53 19.15
N THR A 728 -19.93 -4.21 20.42
CA THR A 728 -21.16 -3.59 20.93
C THR A 728 -21.13 -2.06 20.82
N GLU A 729 -19.95 -1.48 20.62
CA GLU A 729 -19.75 -0.06 20.36
C GLU A 729 -19.07 0.27 19.01
N ASN A 730 -19.00 1.57 18.70
CA ASN A 730 -18.41 2.10 17.48
C ASN A 730 -16.91 2.40 17.67
N LEU A 731 -16.12 2.17 16.62
CA LEU A 731 -14.73 2.62 16.56
C LEU A 731 -14.64 3.98 15.87
N ARG A 732 -14.12 5.00 16.56
CA ARG A 732 -13.88 6.34 16.00
C ARG A 732 -12.42 6.54 15.62
N VAL A 733 -12.18 7.46 14.68
CA VAL A 733 -10.84 7.90 14.27
C VAL A 733 -10.72 9.39 14.47
N ASP A 734 -9.72 9.81 15.25
CA ASP A 734 -9.35 11.21 15.46
C ASP A 734 -7.99 11.49 14.82
N VAL A 735 -7.74 12.73 14.39
CA VAL A 735 -6.45 13.22 13.87
C VAL A 735 -5.82 14.22 14.84
N TRP A 736 -4.51 14.19 14.99
CA TRP A 736 -3.78 15.18 15.77
C TRP A 736 -3.48 16.41 14.92
N TYR A 737 -4.08 17.56 15.25
CA TYR A 737 -3.86 18.80 14.50
C TYR A 737 -3.99 20.04 15.40
N GLY A 738 -3.07 20.98 15.26
CA GLY A 738 -3.06 22.23 16.03
C GLY A 738 -2.89 22.03 17.55
N GLY A 739 -2.30 20.91 18.00
CA GLY A 739 -2.11 20.58 19.41
C GLY A 739 -3.35 19.99 20.10
N SER A 740 -4.30 19.46 19.34
CA SER A 740 -5.51 18.81 19.86
C SER A 740 -6.01 17.71 18.93
N TRP A 741 -6.73 16.74 19.48
CA TRP A 741 -7.43 15.72 18.70
C TRP A 741 -8.70 16.28 18.05
N GLN A 742 -8.84 16.08 16.74
CA GLN A 742 -10.04 16.43 15.97
C GLN A 742 -10.68 15.18 15.39
N ASN A 743 -12.01 15.05 15.51
CA ASN A 743 -12.70 13.86 15.02
C ASN A 743 -12.75 13.85 13.47
N LEU A 744 -12.23 12.78 12.87
CA LEU A 744 -12.32 12.53 11.43
C LEU A 744 -13.56 11.67 11.13
N LEU A 745 -13.57 10.47 11.69
CA LEU A 745 -14.62 9.48 11.47
C LEU A 745 -15.26 9.16 12.81
N PRO A 746 -16.53 9.54 13.05
CA PRO A 746 -17.20 9.25 14.31
C PRO A 746 -17.58 7.77 14.46
N ASN A 747 -17.57 7.00 13.36
CA ASN A 747 -17.81 5.58 13.34
C ASN A 747 -17.22 4.95 12.06
N LEU A 748 -16.46 3.87 12.21
CA LEU A 748 -16.03 3.01 11.11
C LEU A 748 -17.08 1.94 10.82
N VAL A 749 -17.41 1.75 9.54
CA VAL A 749 -18.32 0.70 9.06
C VAL A 749 -17.55 -0.44 8.40
N ASN A 750 -18.16 -1.63 8.32
CA ASN A 750 -17.55 -2.77 7.63
C ASN A 750 -17.27 -2.42 6.15
N GLY A 751 -16.06 -2.71 5.68
CA GLY A 751 -15.53 -2.31 4.38
C GLY A 751 -14.59 -1.09 4.43
N TRP A 752 -14.45 -0.42 3.28
CA TRP A 752 -13.60 0.78 3.14
C TRP A 752 -14.27 2.02 3.72
N ASN A 753 -13.55 2.73 4.59
CA ASN A 753 -13.90 4.02 5.16
C ASN A 753 -12.91 5.07 4.65
N ASN A 754 -13.37 6.00 3.82
CA ASN A 754 -12.52 7.00 3.19
C ASN A 754 -12.92 8.40 3.65
N ILE A 755 -11.95 9.24 4.00
CA ILE A 755 -12.19 10.64 4.37
C ILE A 755 -11.08 11.56 3.87
N SER A 756 -11.44 12.76 3.44
CA SER A 756 -10.45 13.76 3.07
C SER A 756 -9.72 14.30 4.30
N VAL A 757 -8.40 14.39 4.21
CA VAL A 757 -7.53 14.92 5.27
C VAL A 757 -6.75 16.17 4.87
N ILE A 758 -7.12 16.80 3.74
CA ILE A 758 -6.55 18.06 3.23
C ILE A 758 -6.37 19.15 4.30
N PRO A 759 -7.31 19.36 5.25
CA PRO A 759 -7.15 20.39 6.27
C PRO A 759 -6.11 20.07 7.35
N TYR A 760 -5.65 18.81 7.44
CA TYR A 760 -4.90 18.28 8.58
C TYR A 760 -3.51 17.77 8.22
N LEU A 761 -3.26 17.44 6.96
CA LEU A 761 -1.97 16.96 6.48
C LEU A 761 -1.11 18.17 6.05
N ASP A 762 -0.34 18.74 6.97
CA ASP A 762 0.47 19.95 6.74
C ASP A 762 1.97 19.76 7.05
N ALA A 763 2.37 18.54 7.39
CA ALA A 763 3.73 18.17 7.76
C ALA A 763 4.06 16.74 7.31
N SER A 764 5.35 16.39 7.38
CA SER A 764 5.85 15.07 7.02
C SER A 764 5.48 13.96 8.02
N VAL A 765 4.85 14.31 9.15
CA VAL A 765 4.33 13.35 10.13
C VAL A 765 2.83 13.56 10.25
N PHE A 766 2.06 12.51 9.99
CA PHE A 766 0.61 12.51 10.11
C PHE A 766 0.21 11.50 11.19
N THR A 767 -0.55 11.91 12.20
CA THR A 767 -0.90 11.07 13.35
C THR A 767 -2.42 10.98 13.48
N ILE A 768 -2.92 9.75 13.60
CA ILE A 768 -4.31 9.47 13.97
C ILE A 768 -4.34 8.61 15.23
N ARG A 769 -5.51 8.49 15.85
CA ARG A 769 -5.78 7.46 16.84
C ARG A 769 -7.07 6.71 16.53
N PHE A 770 -7.08 5.43 16.90
CA PHE A 770 -8.28 4.61 17.00
C PHE A 770 -8.81 4.70 18.42
N LYS A 771 -10.10 5.00 18.58
CA LYS A 771 -10.69 5.22 19.89
C LYS A 771 -12.08 4.60 20.02
N GLY A 772 -12.36 4.00 21.18
CA GLY A 772 -13.69 3.49 21.53
C GLY A 772 -14.73 4.61 21.59
N ALA A 773 -16.02 4.27 21.58
CA ALA A 773 -17.08 5.26 21.76
C ALA A 773 -17.43 5.49 23.24
N SER A 774 -17.14 4.49 24.08
CA SER A 774 -17.54 4.35 25.48
C SER A 774 -16.30 4.50 26.35
N ASP A 775 -15.80 5.72 26.44
CA ASP A 775 -14.56 6.09 27.13
C ASP A 775 -14.65 6.00 28.69
N SER A 776 -15.53 5.17 29.27
CA SER A 776 -16.77 5.66 29.87
C SER A 776 -17.72 4.55 30.32
N LEU A 777 -17.44 3.82 31.42
CA LEU A 777 -18.41 2.86 32.02
C LEU A 777 -18.63 1.60 31.18
N ASP A 778 -17.62 1.20 30.39
CA ASP A 778 -17.74 0.05 29.52
C ASP A 778 -17.49 -1.27 30.25
N SER A 779 -18.50 -2.13 30.30
CA SER A 779 -18.42 -3.44 30.95
C SER A 779 -18.18 -4.59 29.96
N ILE A 780 -18.12 -4.30 28.65
CA ILE A 780 -17.94 -5.27 27.58
C ILE A 780 -16.61 -4.97 26.90
N GLN A 781 -15.76 -5.99 26.71
CA GLN A 781 -14.53 -5.81 25.95
C GLN A 781 -14.85 -6.00 24.46
N ASP A 782 -14.69 -4.94 23.67
CA ASP A 782 -14.91 -4.97 22.23
C ASP A 782 -13.61 -5.17 21.45
N SER A 783 -13.75 -5.58 20.18
CA SER A 783 -12.61 -5.77 19.27
C SER A 783 -12.98 -5.49 17.81
N TRP A 784 -12.03 -4.92 17.06
CA TRP A 784 -12.19 -4.54 15.66
C TRP A 784 -11.05 -5.09 14.81
N ARG A 785 -11.38 -5.64 13.63
CA ARG A 785 -10.37 -6.15 12.70
C ARG A 785 -10.11 -5.11 11.62
N ILE A 786 -8.87 -4.69 11.48
CA ILE A 786 -8.39 -3.73 10.49
C ILE A 786 -7.45 -4.47 9.53
N ASP A 787 -7.80 -4.48 8.25
CA ASP A 787 -6.96 -5.10 7.20
C ASP A 787 -5.92 -4.08 6.72
N ALA A 788 -6.32 -2.82 6.48
CA ALA A 788 -5.43 -1.81 5.94
C ALA A 788 -5.75 -0.41 6.45
N THR A 789 -4.70 0.38 6.69
CA THR A 789 -4.78 1.81 7.03
C THR A 789 -3.83 2.59 6.13
N ILE A 790 -4.39 3.37 5.21
CA ILE A 790 -3.69 3.94 4.04
C ILE A 790 -3.94 5.45 3.95
N LEU A 791 -2.89 6.22 3.74
CA LEU A 791 -2.96 7.62 3.34
C LEU A 791 -2.71 7.74 1.84
N LYS A 792 -3.60 8.42 1.11
CA LYS A 792 -3.55 8.55 -0.35
C LYS A 792 -3.46 10.02 -0.75
N VAL A 793 -2.47 10.39 -1.57
CA VAL A 793 -2.22 11.79 -1.98
C VAL A 793 -2.12 11.95 -3.50
N TRP A 794 -2.82 12.95 -4.06
CA TRP A 794 -2.88 13.27 -5.50
C TRP A 794 -3.26 14.72 -5.84
N PRO A 795 -2.98 15.21 -7.07
CA PRO A 795 -1.87 14.77 -7.89
C PRO A 795 -0.58 15.18 -7.19
N SER A 796 0.45 14.36 -7.39
CA SER A 796 1.83 14.78 -7.21
C SER A 796 2.13 16.01 -8.08
N PRO A 797 3.20 16.77 -7.79
CA PRO A 797 3.69 17.80 -8.69
C PRO A 797 3.84 17.22 -10.11
N ASP A 798 3.36 17.94 -11.12
CA ASP A 798 3.76 17.65 -12.50
C ASP A 798 5.24 18.00 -12.65
N LEU A 799 6.12 17.03 -12.35
CA LEU A 799 7.56 17.20 -12.38
C LEU A 799 8.04 17.70 -13.75
N TYR A 800 7.31 17.36 -14.82
CA TYR A 800 7.61 17.78 -16.18
C TYR A 800 7.32 19.25 -16.46
N ALA A 801 6.46 19.90 -15.67
CA ALA A 801 6.22 21.35 -15.75
C ALA A 801 7.48 22.16 -15.43
N SER A 802 8.38 21.64 -14.59
CA SER A 802 9.68 22.26 -14.30
C SER A 802 10.72 22.10 -15.40
N LEU A 803 10.51 21.13 -16.30
CA LEU A 803 11.48 20.70 -17.33
C LEU A 803 11.10 21.12 -18.74
N GLN A 804 10.33 22.20 -18.89
CA GLN A 804 9.81 22.67 -20.17
C GLN A 804 10.87 22.91 -21.28
N ASN A 805 12.14 23.07 -20.92
CA ASN A 805 13.24 23.28 -21.86
C ASN A 805 14.24 22.11 -21.92
N ALA A 806 13.99 21.02 -21.20
CA ALA A 806 14.84 19.83 -21.28
C ALA A 806 14.59 19.09 -22.61
N THR A 807 15.66 18.92 -23.38
CA THR A 807 15.63 18.23 -24.66
C THR A 807 15.93 16.74 -24.46
N ILE A 808 15.11 15.86 -25.05
CA ILE A 808 15.41 14.43 -25.25
C ILE A 808 15.63 14.15 -26.73
N VAL A 809 16.45 13.14 -27.04
CA VAL A 809 16.68 12.67 -28.41
C VAL A 809 15.90 11.38 -28.63
N VAL A 810 14.90 11.41 -29.50
CA VAL A 810 14.15 10.19 -29.81
C VAL A 810 14.73 9.53 -31.05
N GLU A 811 15.11 8.26 -30.89
CA GLU A 811 15.57 7.40 -31.97
C GLU A 811 14.43 6.46 -32.39
N LEU A 812 13.90 6.60 -33.60
CA LEU A 812 12.88 5.72 -34.17
C LEU A 812 13.51 4.73 -35.15
N LEU A 813 13.44 3.44 -34.81
CA LEU A 813 13.96 2.33 -35.60
C LEU A 813 12.94 1.82 -36.63
N GLN A 814 13.39 1.00 -37.59
CA GLN A 814 12.50 0.48 -38.64
C GLN A 814 11.37 -0.40 -38.10
N ASN A 815 11.59 -1.17 -37.04
CA ASN A 815 10.57 -1.99 -36.41
C ASN A 815 9.52 -1.16 -35.62
N GLY A 816 9.65 0.16 -35.57
CA GLY A 816 8.76 1.04 -34.83
C GLY A 816 9.15 1.23 -33.36
N THR A 817 10.25 0.64 -32.90
CA THR A 817 10.80 0.90 -31.56
C THR A 817 11.31 2.33 -31.48
N MET A 818 10.91 3.05 -30.43
CA MET A 818 11.50 4.34 -30.06
C MET A 818 12.44 4.16 -28.88
N ARG A 819 13.59 4.81 -28.93
CA ARG A 819 14.61 4.73 -27.87
C ARG A 819 15.07 6.10 -27.41
N TRP A 820 15.49 6.13 -26.15
CA TRP A 820 16.19 7.23 -25.52
C TRP A 820 17.34 6.68 -24.67
N LEU A 821 18.55 7.21 -24.82
CA LEU A 821 19.77 6.74 -24.13
C LEU A 821 19.98 5.21 -24.19
N GLY A 822 19.60 4.59 -25.30
CA GLY A 822 19.72 3.14 -25.51
C GLY A 822 18.60 2.30 -24.90
N GLN A 823 17.72 2.88 -24.07
CA GLN A 823 16.52 2.22 -23.53
C GLN A 823 15.34 2.42 -24.46
N ASN A 824 14.55 1.35 -24.65
CA ASN A 824 13.28 1.45 -25.36
C ASN A 824 12.29 2.26 -24.53
N LEU A 825 11.62 3.24 -25.16
CA LEU A 825 10.53 3.96 -24.52
C LEU A 825 9.32 3.03 -24.37
N GLN A 826 8.62 3.13 -23.25
CA GLN A 826 7.44 2.33 -22.98
C GLN A 826 6.32 2.68 -23.97
N LEU A 827 5.79 1.66 -24.65
CA LEU A 827 4.66 1.82 -25.56
C LEU A 827 3.37 1.31 -24.89
N SER A 828 2.29 2.10 -24.97
CA SER A 828 0.94 1.68 -24.57
C SER A 828 0.22 0.86 -25.66
N THR A 829 0.72 0.93 -26.89
CA THR A 829 0.23 0.20 -28.06
C THR A 829 1.36 -0.62 -28.68
N GLN A 830 1.02 -1.51 -29.61
CA GLN A 830 2.04 -2.26 -30.36
C GLN A 830 2.88 -1.31 -31.23
N ALA A 831 4.20 -1.52 -31.24
CA ALA A 831 5.11 -0.85 -32.17
C ALA A 831 4.64 -1.03 -33.62
N LYS A 832 4.79 0.02 -34.43
CA LYS A 832 4.38 0.03 -35.85
C LYS A 832 5.63 0.16 -36.73
N PRO A 833 6.07 -0.91 -37.41
CA PRO A 833 7.23 -0.85 -38.29
C PRO A 833 7.02 0.13 -39.44
N ILE A 834 8.02 0.97 -39.72
CA ILE A 834 8.00 1.93 -40.83
C ILE A 834 8.14 1.15 -42.15
N PRO A 835 7.20 1.29 -43.11
CA PRO A 835 7.29 0.63 -44.41
C PRO A 835 8.54 1.08 -45.17
N PRO A 836 8.95 0.35 -46.21
CA PRO A 836 10.09 0.72 -47.05
C PRO A 836 9.73 1.91 -47.96
N VAL A 837 9.52 3.08 -47.35
CA VAL A 837 9.23 4.34 -48.01
C VAL A 837 10.52 5.05 -48.42
N PRO A 838 10.53 5.83 -49.53
CA PRO A 838 11.67 6.68 -49.86
C PRO A 838 11.98 7.67 -48.72
N THR A 839 13.24 7.75 -48.30
CA THR A 839 13.65 8.61 -47.16
C THR A 839 13.33 10.08 -47.39
N LYS A 840 13.45 10.53 -48.65
CA LYS A 840 13.08 11.89 -49.09
C LYS A 840 11.62 12.27 -48.96
N ALA A 841 10.71 11.30 -48.88
CA ALA A 841 9.29 11.55 -48.68
C ALA A 841 8.94 11.78 -47.21
N ILE A 842 9.81 11.36 -46.27
CA ILE A 842 9.56 11.46 -44.84
C ILE A 842 9.51 12.93 -44.39
N ARG A 843 8.60 13.22 -43.48
CA ARG A 843 8.36 14.49 -42.81
C ARG A 843 8.09 14.22 -41.34
N VAL A 844 8.45 15.17 -40.48
CA VAL A 844 8.22 15.09 -39.04
C VAL A 844 7.60 16.40 -38.57
N ASN A 845 6.41 16.30 -38.00
CA ASN A 845 5.73 17.42 -37.37
C ASN A 845 5.62 17.20 -35.87
N GLN A 846 5.62 18.28 -35.10
CA GLN A 846 5.33 18.28 -33.67
C GLN A 846 4.20 19.25 -33.35
N THR A 847 3.30 18.82 -32.47
CA THR A 847 2.33 19.68 -31.82
C THR A 847 2.94 20.19 -30.52
N ILE A 848 3.37 21.45 -30.53
CA ILE A 848 3.99 22.14 -29.39
C ILE A 848 2.97 23.16 -28.90
N ASP A 849 2.56 23.09 -27.64
CA ASP A 849 1.55 23.98 -27.05
C ASP A 849 0.26 24.09 -27.91
N GLY A 850 -0.14 22.98 -28.53
CA GLY A 850 -1.32 22.89 -29.41
C GLY A 850 -1.11 23.31 -30.86
N ILE A 851 0.08 23.78 -31.25
CA ILE A 851 0.39 24.21 -32.62
C ILE A 851 1.20 23.13 -33.34
N ASN A 852 0.66 22.61 -34.44
CA ASN A 852 1.35 21.62 -35.27
C ASN A 852 2.31 22.29 -36.27
N THR A 853 3.61 21.99 -36.18
CA THR A 853 4.66 22.55 -37.04
C THR A 853 5.63 21.48 -37.50
N GLU A 854 6.18 21.62 -38.70
CA GLU A 854 7.26 20.75 -39.18
C GLU A 854 8.57 21.12 -38.46
N VAL A 855 9.32 20.11 -38.02
CA VAL A 855 10.52 20.28 -37.16
C VAL A 855 11.76 19.65 -37.78
N PRO A 856 12.98 20.10 -37.40
CA PRO A 856 14.21 19.46 -37.83
C PRO A 856 14.32 17.98 -37.41
N PHE A 857 14.86 17.14 -38.30
CA PHE A 857 15.12 15.72 -38.02
C PHE A 857 16.31 15.21 -38.84
N GLN A 858 16.88 14.07 -38.44
CA GLN A 858 17.95 13.36 -39.15
C GLN A 858 17.51 11.96 -39.53
N ILE A 859 17.93 11.50 -40.71
CA ILE A 859 17.89 10.09 -41.06
C ILE A 859 19.33 9.62 -41.17
N GLU A 860 19.69 8.62 -40.40
CA GLU A 860 21.07 8.19 -40.19
C GLU A 860 21.27 6.73 -40.63
N ASP A 861 22.40 6.44 -41.24
CA ASP A 861 22.84 5.10 -41.61
C ASP A 861 23.62 4.48 -40.45
N TRP A 862 23.24 3.27 -40.06
CA TRP A 862 23.83 2.50 -38.97
C TRP A 862 24.04 1.03 -39.34
N ALA A 863 25.06 0.41 -38.76
CA ALA A 863 25.37 -1.01 -38.87
C ALA A 863 25.42 -1.68 -37.49
N SER A 864 25.59 -3.01 -37.51
CA SER A 864 25.66 -3.86 -36.31
C SER A 864 24.48 -3.63 -35.36
N GLU A 865 23.25 -3.67 -35.87
CA GLU A 865 22.03 -3.46 -35.10
C GLU A 865 22.01 -2.10 -34.38
N TYR A 866 22.23 -1.03 -35.14
CA TYR A 866 22.20 0.34 -34.62
C TYR A 866 23.30 0.67 -33.59
N ARG A 867 24.44 -0.03 -33.63
CA ARG A 867 25.58 0.19 -32.72
C ARG A 867 26.77 0.88 -33.39
N ILE A 868 26.88 0.86 -34.72
CA ILE A 868 27.98 1.50 -35.46
C ILE A 868 27.40 2.56 -36.42
N PRO A 869 27.68 3.86 -36.23
CA PRO A 869 27.20 4.90 -37.13
C PRO A 869 27.99 4.91 -38.44
N LEU A 870 27.33 5.19 -39.56
CA LEU A 870 27.94 5.26 -40.91
C LEU A 870 27.80 6.63 -41.57
N GLY A 871 26.80 7.43 -41.21
CA GLY A 871 26.62 8.80 -41.72
C GLY A 871 25.17 9.21 -41.87
N LEU A 872 24.92 10.30 -42.60
CA LEU A 872 23.57 10.71 -43.01
C LEU A 872 23.07 9.84 -44.17
N THR A 873 21.81 9.42 -44.10
CA THR A 873 21.19 8.61 -45.15
C THR A 873 20.99 9.41 -46.44
N ASN A 874 21.29 8.79 -47.57
CA ASN A 874 21.06 9.39 -48.89
C ASN A 874 19.56 9.56 -49.20
N ASN A 875 19.17 10.68 -49.82
CA ASN A 875 17.80 10.93 -50.31
C ASN A 875 17.31 9.91 -51.35
N ALA A 876 18.24 9.20 -51.99
CA ALA A 876 17.96 8.14 -52.96
C ALA A 876 17.63 6.79 -52.29
N SER A 877 17.75 6.66 -50.97
CA SER A 877 17.55 5.41 -50.24
C SER A 877 16.08 5.15 -49.88
N VAL A 878 15.79 3.88 -49.62
CA VAL A 878 14.55 3.42 -48.99
C VAL A 878 14.80 3.14 -47.52
N PHE A 879 13.88 3.56 -46.65
CA PHE A 879 14.00 3.38 -45.21
C PHE A 879 14.02 1.88 -44.84
N ASN A 880 15.14 1.42 -44.27
CA ASN A 880 15.39 0.02 -43.95
C ASN A 880 16.01 -0.17 -42.54
N ASN A 881 16.40 -1.40 -42.19
CA ASN A 881 16.90 -1.75 -40.87
C ASN A 881 18.32 -1.23 -40.56
N ARG A 882 18.91 -0.51 -41.52
CA ARG A 882 20.14 0.27 -41.34
C ARG A 882 19.85 1.75 -41.19
N ASN A 883 18.58 2.16 -41.23
CA ASN A 883 18.18 3.55 -41.09
C ASN A 883 17.53 3.80 -39.74
N MET A 884 17.89 4.93 -39.15
CA MET A 884 17.31 5.45 -37.92
C MET A 884 16.79 6.85 -38.20
N LEU A 885 15.53 7.12 -37.83
CA LEU A 885 14.97 8.47 -37.83
C LEU A 885 15.17 9.07 -36.46
N VAL A 886 15.76 10.26 -36.37
CA VAL A 886 16.11 10.91 -35.11
C VAL A 886 15.56 12.33 -35.09
N PHE A 887 14.89 12.69 -34.00
CA PHE A 887 14.35 14.04 -33.79
C PHE A 887 14.38 14.41 -32.30
N LEU A 888 14.34 15.71 -32.02
CA LEU A 888 14.42 16.26 -30.67
C LEU A 888 13.03 16.54 -30.12
N VAL A 889 12.83 16.30 -28.83
CA VAL A 889 11.53 16.47 -28.17
C VAL A 889 11.74 17.15 -26.82
N THR A 890 10.79 17.99 -26.40
CA THR A 890 10.71 18.53 -25.04
C THR A 890 9.36 18.19 -24.42
N SER A 891 9.19 18.41 -23.11
CA SER A 891 7.90 18.15 -22.43
C SER A 891 6.72 18.99 -22.95
N LYS A 892 6.96 20.00 -23.79
CA LYS A 892 5.91 20.77 -24.47
C LYS A 892 5.30 20.07 -25.68
N VAL A 893 5.95 19.01 -26.18
CA VAL A 893 5.49 18.25 -27.34
C VAL A 893 4.45 17.23 -26.87
N SER A 894 3.18 17.45 -27.23
CA SER A 894 2.12 16.49 -26.90
C SER A 894 1.96 15.40 -27.96
N LYS A 895 2.32 15.71 -29.20
CA LYS A 895 2.13 14.83 -30.36
C LYS A 895 3.24 15.03 -31.39
N ILE A 896 3.73 13.93 -31.94
CA ILE A 896 4.60 13.89 -33.11
C ILE A 896 3.85 13.20 -34.24
N THR A 897 3.94 13.72 -35.45
CA THR A 897 3.41 13.07 -36.64
C THR A 897 4.55 12.79 -37.61
N VAL A 898 4.86 11.51 -37.83
CA VAL A 898 5.81 11.06 -38.85
C VAL A 898 5.03 10.65 -40.08
N TRP A 899 5.32 11.24 -41.23
CA TRP A 899 4.51 11.01 -42.41
C TRP A 899 5.26 11.06 -43.73
N TRP A 900 4.64 10.54 -44.78
CA TRP A 900 5.18 10.56 -46.13
C TRP A 900 4.13 10.97 -47.14
N ASP A 901 4.54 11.81 -48.09
CA ASP A 901 3.66 12.31 -49.15
C ASP A 901 3.32 11.26 -50.21
N GLY A 902 3.98 10.09 -50.19
CA GLY A 902 3.80 8.98 -51.12
C GLY A 902 4.36 9.21 -52.53
N SER A 903 4.82 10.42 -52.87
CA SER A 903 5.28 10.74 -54.22
C SER A 903 6.72 10.33 -54.44
N ASP A 904 6.96 9.57 -55.50
CA ASP A 904 8.31 9.28 -55.99
C ASP A 904 9.09 10.54 -56.45
N THR A 905 8.39 11.64 -56.72
CA THR A 905 8.97 12.94 -57.08
C THR A 905 9.11 13.91 -55.91
N ALA A 906 8.82 13.47 -54.69
CA ALA A 906 9.04 14.27 -53.48
C ALA A 906 10.47 14.81 -53.41
N ASN A 907 10.59 16.07 -52.98
CA ASN A 907 11.86 16.67 -52.56
C ASN A 907 12.02 16.49 -51.06
N GLN A 908 13.26 16.27 -50.59
CA GLN A 908 13.53 16.28 -49.15
C GLN A 908 13.26 17.68 -48.59
N THR A 909 12.55 17.74 -47.47
CA THR A 909 12.32 18.99 -46.72
C THR A 909 13.64 19.60 -46.21
N ALA A 910 13.75 20.93 -46.19
CA ALA A 910 14.90 21.63 -45.63
C ALA A 910 15.07 21.38 -44.11
N TYR A 911 14.04 20.88 -43.45
CA TYR A 911 14.14 20.44 -42.06
C TYR A 911 15.00 19.20 -41.87
N ALA A 912 15.28 18.43 -42.92
CA ALA A 912 16.08 17.20 -42.83
C ALA A 912 17.57 17.36 -43.19
N TYR A 913 17.98 18.48 -43.80
CA TYR A 913 19.36 18.65 -44.29
C TYR A 913 20.02 20.01 -43.95
N THR A 914 19.27 21.01 -43.48
CA THR A 914 19.86 22.30 -43.12
C THR A 914 20.41 22.25 -41.69
N ASN A 915 21.72 22.46 -41.51
CA ASN A 915 22.32 22.70 -40.20
C ASN A 915 21.81 24.02 -39.61
N ARG A 916 21.28 23.96 -38.39
CA ARG A 916 20.72 25.11 -37.65
C ARG A 916 21.44 25.39 -36.33
N TYR A 917 22.21 24.44 -35.81
CA TYR A 917 22.70 24.45 -34.41
C TYR A 917 24.22 24.34 -34.31
N PHE A 918 24.86 23.60 -35.22
CA PHE A 918 26.27 23.21 -35.13
C PHE A 918 27.16 24.08 -36.02
N THR A 919 27.10 25.40 -35.83
CA THR A 919 27.80 26.37 -36.72
C THR A 919 29.26 26.60 -36.35
N GLY A 920 29.68 26.14 -35.16
CA GLY A 920 31.06 26.29 -34.64
C GLY A 920 31.90 25.03 -34.73
N ASP A 921 31.40 23.98 -35.37
CA ASP A 921 32.11 22.72 -35.52
C ASP A 921 33.43 22.88 -36.29
N ASN A 922 34.48 22.29 -35.76
CA ASN A 922 35.78 22.23 -36.39
C ASN A 922 36.43 20.86 -36.14
N PRO A 923 36.05 19.83 -36.92
CA PRO A 923 36.61 18.48 -36.80
C PRO A 923 38.14 18.45 -36.90
N SER A 924 38.74 19.36 -37.69
CA SER A 924 40.20 19.43 -37.84
C SER A 924 40.93 19.91 -36.58
N ALA A 925 40.26 20.69 -35.73
CA ALA A 925 40.74 21.11 -34.42
C ALA A 925 40.19 20.23 -33.27
N GLY A 926 39.42 19.20 -33.60
CA GLY A 926 38.79 18.33 -32.63
C GLY A 926 37.66 18.98 -31.84
N THR A 927 36.96 19.98 -32.40
CA THR A 927 35.92 20.73 -31.69
C THR A 927 34.54 20.46 -32.29
N LEU A 928 33.54 20.17 -31.46
CA LEU A 928 32.11 20.15 -31.83
C LEU A 928 31.32 21.03 -30.86
N THR A 929 30.31 21.77 -31.33
CA THR A 929 29.53 22.64 -30.45
C THR A 929 28.10 22.83 -30.92
N ASN A 930 27.15 22.71 -30.00
CA ASN A 930 25.74 23.03 -30.23
C ASN A 930 25.37 24.46 -29.76
N GLY A 931 26.36 25.26 -29.36
CA GLY A 931 26.18 26.60 -28.79
C GLY A 931 25.90 26.66 -27.28
N ILE A 932 25.48 25.56 -26.65
CA ILE A 932 25.31 25.40 -25.19
C ILE A 932 26.52 24.67 -24.60
N LEU A 933 26.89 23.56 -25.23
CA LEU A 933 27.98 22.68 -24.84
C LEU A 933 29.00 22.61 -25.97
N THR A 934 30.27 22.83 -25.61
CA THR A 934 31.42 22.66 -26.52
C THR A 934 32.22 21.45 -26.11
N LEU A 935 32.43 20.54 -27.05
CA LEU A 935 33.21 19.32 -26.93
C LEU A 935 34.57 19.51 -27.58
N GLN A 936 35.64 19.29 -26.81
CA GLN A 936 37.02 19.31 -27.28
C GLN A 936 37.65 17.92 -27.11
N PHE A 937 37.93 17.27 -28.24
CA PHE A 937 38.65 16.01 -28.30
C PHE A 937 40.16 16.28 -28.21
N GLY A 938 40.85 15.53 -27.36
CA GLY A 938 42.30 15.63 -27.11
C GLY A 938 43.02 14.29 -27.28
N ASP A 939 44.31 14.30 -26.97
CA ASP A 939 45.18 13.11 -27.06
C ASP A 939 44.64 11.94 -26.22
N GLY A 940 44.81 10.71 -26.71
CA GLY A 940 44.28 9.51 -26.04
C GLY A 940 42.75 9.48 -25.93
N PHE A 941 42.06 10.14 -26.87
CA PHE A 941 40.60 10.25 -26.96
C PHE A 941 39.94 10.79 -25.69
N THR A 942 40.63 11.66 -24.96
CA THR A 942 39.99 12.43 -23.87
C THR A 942 38.99 13.43 -24.46
N LEU A 943 37.88 13.63 -23.76
CA LEU A 943 36.84 14.56 -24.18
C LEU A 943 36.61 15.60 -23.08
N THR A 944 36.89 16.87 -23.37
CA THR A 944 36.58 17.97 -22.46
C THR A 944 35.28 18.63 -22.90
N SER A 945 34.27 18.62 -22.05
CA SER A 945 33.00 19.29 -22.24
C SER A 945 32.98 20.61 -21.44
N THR A 946 32.62 21.70 -22.12
CA THR A 946 32.57 23.05 -21.54
C THR A 946 31.18 23.64 -21.70
N ALA A 947 30.57 24.04 -20.59
CA ALA A 947 29.34 24.83 -20.54
C ALA A 947 29.63 26.12 -19.76
N GLY A 948 29.52 27.27 -20.43
CA GLY A 948 29.88 28.55 -19.86
C GLY A 948 31.32 28.55 -19.31
N SER A 949 31.45 28.61 -18.00
CA SER A 949 32.70 28.63 -17.23
C SER A 949 33.04 27.31 -16.55
N VAL A 950 32.17 26.30 -16.66
CA VAL A 950 32.38 24.96 -16.10
C VAL A 950 33.00 24.04 -17.14
N THR A 951 34.00 23.28 -16.73
CA THR A 951 34.67 22.27 -17.55
C THR A 951 34.68 20.93 -16.84
N SER A 952 34.44 19.86 -17.60
CA SER A 952 34.67 18.49 -17.16
C SER A 952 35.38 17.71 -18.25
N THR A 953 36.24 16.77 -17.84
CA THR A 953 37.03 15.94 -18.75
C THR A 953 36.68 14.48 -18.53
N THR A 954 36.39 13.79 -19.63
CA THR A 954 36.10 12.37 -19.66
C THR A 954 37.24 11.61 -20.32
N ARG A 955 37.63 10.48 -19.71
CA ARG A 955 38.55 9.52 -20.29
C ARG A 955 37.86 8.16 -20.40
N PHE A 956 38.08 7.48 -21.53
CA PHE A 956 37.34 6.26 -21.87
C PHE A 956 38.24 5.02 -21.81
N MET A 957 37.62 3.89 -21.50
CA MET A 957 38.16 2.53 -21.60
C MET A 957 39.46 2.28 -20.84
N ARG A 958 39.32 2.01 -19.53
CA ARG A 958 40.37 1.41 -18.69
C ARG A 958 40.03 -0.05 -18.40
N ILE A 959 41.01 -0.94 -18.58
CA ILE A 959 40.92 -2.35 -18.21
C ILE A 959 42.18 -2.71 -17.43
N ASN A 960 42.03 -3.35 -16.27
CA ASN A 960 43.14 -3.76 -15.41
C ASN A 960 44.13 -2.62 -15.11
N ASN A 961 43.60 -1.42 -14.83
CA ASN A 961 44.35 -0.19 -14.62
C ASN A 961 45.15 0.32 -15.84
N GLU A 962 44.99 -0.30 -17.01
CA GLU A 962 45.58 0.14 -18.28
C GLU A 962 44.55 0.91 -19.11
N TRP A 963 44.83 2.19 -19.37
CA TRP A 963 44.03 3.01 -20.27
C TRP A 963 44.35 2.68 -21.74
N SER A 964 43.33 2.74 -22.58
CA SER A 964 43.50 2.70 -24.03
C SER A 964 44.40 3.82 -24.55
N VAL A 965 45.09 3.55 -25.68
CA VAL A 965 46.12 4.41 -26.28
C VAL A 965 45.80 4.92 -27.69
N TYR A 966 44.67 4.49 -28.28
CA TYR A 966 44.08 4.99 -29.54
C TYR A 966 45.06 5.24 -30.70
N GLY A 967 45.26 4.26 -31.58
CA GLY A 967 46.19 4.39 -32.71
C GLY A 967 45.71 5.21 -33.91
N ALA A 968 44.39 5.47 -34.03
CA ALA A 968 43.78 6.18 -35.15
C ALA A 968 43.13 7.52 -34.73
N SER A 969 42.96 8.44 -35.67
CA SER A 969 42.21 9.69 -35.44
C SER A 969 40.71 9.41 -35.24
N PRO A 970 39.98 10.21 -34.43
CA PRO A 970 38.54 10.08 -34.27
C PRO A 970 37.78 10.20 -35.60
N ALA A 971 36.73 9.40 -35.76
CA ALA A 971 35.86 9.45 -36.92
C ALA A 971 34.66 10.37 -36.64
N TYR A 972 34.69 11.58 -37.22
CA TYR A 972 33.57 12.53 -37.22
C TYR A 972 32.54 12.14 -38.27
N VAL A 973 31.73 11.12 -37.98
CA VAL A 973 30.78 10.52 -38.93
C VAL A 973 29.64 11.45 -39.29
N ILE A 974 29.15 12.22 -38.33
CA ILE A 974 28.23 13.34 -38.57
C ILE A 974 28.80 14.54 -37.82
N HIS A 975 29.09 15.60 -38.56
CA HIS A 975 29.42 16.92 -38.02
C HIS A 975 28.62 17.94 -38.81
N HIS A 976 28.41 19.12 -38.26
CA HIS A 976 27.49 20.10 -38.82
C HIS A 976 26.10 19.47 -39.05
N GLY A 977 25.67 18.65 -38.10
CA GLY A 977 24.41 17.92 -38.17
C GLY A 977 23.19 18.84 -38.25
N ILE A 978 22.02 18.22 -38.34
CA ILE A 978 20.72 18.90 -38.35
C ILE A 978 20.13 18.96 -36.94
N ILE A 979 20.29 17.91 -36.14
CA ILE A 979 19.83 17.78 -34.75
C ILE A 979 20.85 17.12 -33.81
N ARG A 980 21.84 16.38 -34.32
CA ARG A 980 22.98 15.86 -33.52
C ARG A 980 24.22 15.59 -34.36
N ASP A 981 25.39 15.81 -33.77
CA ASP A 981 26.68 15.32 -34.31
C ASP A 981 27.05 13.97 -33.70
N ILE A 982 27.86 13.19 -34.42
CA ILE A 982 28.28 11.84 -34.04
C ILE A 982 29.76 11.65 -34.32
N VAL A 983 30.49 11.25 -33.28
CA VAL A 983 31.89 10.83 -33.36
C VAL A 983 32.01 9.41 -32.84
N HIS A 984 32.80 8.57 -33.47
CA HIS A 984 33.18 7.29 -32.87
C HIS A 984 34.67 7.01 -32.96
N GLN A 985 35.12 6.10 -32.11
CA GLN A 985 36.51 5.69 -32.02
C GLN A 985 36.63 4.24 -31.55
N GLU A 986 37.63 3.53 -32.06
CA GLU A 986 38.00 2.19 -31.60
C GLU A 986 39.05 2.30 -30.49
N SER A 987 38.82 1.62 -29.37
CA SER A 987 39.77 1.65 -28.24
C SER A 987 40.78 0.51 -28.36
N GLU A 988 42.07 0.86 -28.25
CA GLU A 988 43.19 -0.06 -28.44
C GLU A 988 44.17 -0.01 -27.25
N TRP A 989 44.98 -1.06 -27.09
CA TRP A 989 46.03 -1.18 -26.08
C TRP A 989 47.35 -1.61 -26.75
N ASN A 990 48.48 -1.09 -26.28
CA ASN A 990 49.80 -1.22 -26.94
C ASN A 990 50.22 -2.67 -27.24
N SER A 991 49.72 -3.65 -26.49
CA SER A 991 49.99 -5.08 -26.72
C SER A 991 48.75 -5.95 -26.48
N GLY A 992 47.56 -5.37 -26.65
CA GLY A 992 46.30 -5.89 -26.12
C GLY A 992 46.07 -5.47 -24.66
N ALA A 993 44.83 -5.55 -24.19
CA ALA A 993 44.49 -5.22 -22.81
C ALA A 993 45.09 -6.26 -21.87
N ASP A 994 45.76 -5.82 -20.79
CA ASP A 994 46.39 -6.73 -19.83
C ASP A 994 45.43 -7.82 -19.34
N ASN A 995 45.89 -9.07 -19.33
CA ASN A 995 45.12 -10.27 -18.95
C ASN A 995 43.72 -10.42 -19.60
N CYS A 996 43.46 -9.75 -20.72
CA CYS A 996 42.16 -9.74 -21.38
C CYS A 996 42.27 -9.96 -22.90
N PRO A 997 42.62 -11.18 -23.35
CA PRO A 997 42.77 -11.49 -24.77
C PRO A 997 41.43 -11.46 -25.54
N ASN A 998 41.53 -11.38 -26.88
CA ASN A 998 40.41 -11.45 -27.82
C ASN A 998 39.29 -10.45 -27.48
N LEU A 999 39.67 -9.18 -27.34
CA LEU A 999 38.79 -8.06 -27.03
C LEU A 999 38.77 -7.05 -28.18
N TYR A 1000 37.59 -6.54 -28.49
CA TYR A 1000 37.38 -5.36 -29.32
C TYR A 1000 36.55 -4.35 -28.53
N ALA A 1001 36.85 -3.06 -28.70
CA ALA A 1001 36.22 -1.99 -27.94
C ALA A 1001 35.88 -0.81 -28.84
N HIS A 1002 34.69 -0.23 -28.66
CA HIS A 1002 34.18 0.83 -29.52
C HIS A 1002 33.43 1.87 -28.68
N VAL A 1003 33.68 3.15 -28.97
CA VAL A 1003 33.05 4.29 -28.30
C VAL A 1003 32.33 5.11 -29.35
N VAL A 1004 31.05 5.41 -29.12
CA VAL A 1004 30.28 6.39 -29.89
C VAL A 1004 29.88 7.53 -28.95
N ILE A 1005 30.10 8.75 -29.39
CA ILE A 1005 29.70 9.99 -28.72
C ILE A 1005 28.73 10.72 -29.64
N THR A 1006 27.60 11.17 -29.10
CA THR A 1006 26.70 12.05 -29.83
C THR A 1006 26.47 13.36 -29.08
N LEU A 1007 26.45 14.48 -29.81
CA LEU A 1007 26.17 15.81 -29.29
C LEU A 1007 24.83 16.29 -29.84
N PRO A 1008 23.73 16.21 -29.08
CA PRO A 1008 22.43 16.70 -29.50
C PRO A 1008 22.37 18.23 -29.54
N ALA A 1009 21.54 18.80 -30.39
CA ALA A 1009 21.24 20.23 -30.35
C ALA A 1009 20.37 20.58 -29.14
N ASN A 1010 20.44 21.83 -28.68
CA ASN A 1010 19.66 22.35 -27.54
C ASN A 1010 19.77 21.50 -26.25
N ALA A 1011 20.91 20.85 -26.02
CA ALA A 1011 21.17 20.03 -24.84
C ALA A 1011 22.44 20.47 -24.11
N SER A 1012 22.44 20.35 -22.78
CA SER A 1012 23.62 20.58 -21.91
C SER A 1012 24.45 19.30 -21.68
N TYR A 1013 24.17 18.24 -22.45
CA TYR A 1013 24.81 16.95 -22.31
C TYR A 1013 25.23 16.39 -23.68
N TYR A 1014 26.21 15.50 -23.66
CA TYR A 1014 26.49 14.59 -24.77
C TYR A 1014 26.15 13.17 -24.34
N THR A 1015 25.74 12.32 -25.28
CA THR A 1015 25.47 10.91 -24.99
C THR A 1015 26.66 10.05 -25.38
N TYR A 1016 26.78 8.90 -24.72
CA TYR A 1016 27.79 7.89 -25.02
C TYR A 1016 27.13 6.53 -25.26
N GLN A 1017 27.78 5.73 -26.10
CA GLN A 1017 27.57 4.29 -26.22
C GLN A 1017 28.96 3.63 -26.18
N LEU A 1018 29.21 2.83 -25.15
CA LEU A 1018 30.50 2.22 -24.82
C LEU A 1018 30.36 0.71 -24.97
N ARG A 1019 30.99 0.12 -25.98
CA ARG A 1019 30.82 -1.30 -26.32
C ARG A 1019 32.12 -2.08 -26.14
N LEU A 1020 32.04 -3.24 -25.49
CA LEU A 1020 33.10 -4.24 -25.42
C LEU A 1020 32.60 -5.56 -26.01
N MET A 1021 33.35 -6.08 -26.96
CA MET A 1021 33.09 -7.36 -27.63
C MET A 1021 34.22 -8.33 -27.29
N PHE A 1022 33.90 -9.31 -26.48
CA PHE A 1022 34.75 -10.43 -26.14
C PHE A 1022 34.45 -11.59 -27.11
N VAL A 1023 35.46 -12.04 -27.87
CA VAL A 1023 35.32 -13.17 -28.80
C VAL A 1023 35.80 -14.45 -28.12
N ASN A 1024 35.29 -15.64 -28.45
CA ASN A 1024 35.77 -16.89 -27.82
C ASN A 1024 37.31 -16.96 -27.70
N SER A 1025 37.80 -17.31 -26.52
CA SER A 1025 39.23 -17.33 -26.19
C SER A 1025 39.63 -18.69 -25.61
N GLN A 1026 40.84 -19.14 -25.94
CA GLN A 1026 41.46 -20.32 -25.32
C GLN A 1026 42.11 -19.99 -23.97
N GLN A 1027 42.38 -18.71 -23.71
CA GLN A 1027 42.93 -18.20 -22.45
C GLN A 1027 41.83 -17.47 -21.68
N ALA A 1028 41.78 -17.67 -20.36
CA ALA A 1028 40.85 -16.95 -19.52
C ALA A 1028 41.20 -15.46 -19.48
N ARG A 1029 40.18 -14.62 -19.54
CA ARG A 1029 40.30 -13.19 -19.21
C ARG A 1029 40.22 -13.07 -17.71
N VAL A 1030 41.12 -12.32 -17.09
CA VAL A 1030 41.07 -11.99 -15.66
C VAL A 1030 40.96 -10.48 -15.55
N ILE A 1031 39.77 -10.00 -15.17
CA ILE A 1031 39.47 -8.58 -15.09
C ILE A 1031 39.34 -8.21 -13.60
N THR A 1032 40.15 -7.25 -13.16
CA THR A 1032 40.25 -6.77 -11.77
C THR A 1032 39.81 -5.30 -11.64
N ASP A 1033 39.76 -4.59 -12.76
CA ASP A 1033 39.29 -3.22 -12.89
C ASP A 1033 38.76 -3.04 -14.30
N LEU A 1034 37.55 -2.53 -14.43
CA LEU A 1034 36.94 -2.17 -15.70
C LEU A 1034 36.21 -0.84 -15.50
N CYS A 1035 36.70 0.20 -16.17
CA CYS A 1035 36.10 1.53 -16.17
C CYS A 1035 35.91 2.02 -17.61
N PRO A 1036 34.72 1.80 -18.20
CA PRO A 1036 34.41 2.30 -19.53
C PRO A 1036 34.46 3.82 -19.62
N LEU A 1037 34.12 4.52 -18.53
CA LEU A 1037 34.06 5.98 -18.47
C LEU A 1037 34.48 6.51 -17.09
N LYS A 1038 35.45 7.43 -17.08
CA LYS A 1038 35.80 8.28 -15.94
C LYS A 1038 35.57 9.74 -16.28
N LEU A 1039 34.65 10.39 -15.58
CA LEU A 1039 34.42 11.83 -15.61
C LEU A 1039 35.21 12.49 -14.49
N THR A 1040 35.84 13.64 -14.74
CA THR A 1040 36.48 14.49 -13.73
C THR A 1040 36.04 15.94 -13.91
N THR A 1041 35.73 16.64 -12.82
CA THR A 1041 35.34 18.06 -12.84
C THR A 1041 36.20 18.92 -11.92
N THR A 1042 36.18 20.23 -12.13
CA THR A 1042 36.96 21.21 -11.38
C THR A 1042 36.18 21.89 -10.25
N ILE A 1043 34.91 21.55 -10.04
CA ILE A 1043 34.01 22.23 -9.09
C ILE A 1043 33.03 21.22 -8.45
N GLY A 1044 32.48 21.58 -7.28
CA GLY A 1044 31.31 20.92 -6.71
C GLY A 1044 31.60 19.94 -5.59
N THR A 1045 30.51 19.53 -4.93
CA THR A 1045 30.43 18.44 -3.95
C THR A 1045 29.63 17.28 -4.55
N PRO A 1046 29.95 16.02 -4.20
CA PRO A 1046 29.29 14.87 -4.79
C PRO A 1046 27.83 14.78 -4.33
N GLN A 1047 26.97 14.35 -5.25
CA GLN A 1047 25.60 13.92 -5.01
C GLN A 1047 25.36 12.69 -5.89
N THR A 1048 24.96 11.59 -5.27
CA THR A 1048 24.67 10.34 -5.96
C THR A 1048 23.33 9.81 -5.52
N GLU A 1049 22.54 9.37 -6.47
CA GLU A 1049 21.30 8.66 -6.18
C GLU A 1049 21.56 7.36 -5.44
N ASN A 1050 20.75 7.09 -4.43
CA ASN A 1050 20.84 5.88 -3.62
C ASN A 1050 19.44 5.29 -3.41
N GLY A 1051 18.73 5.07 -4.51
CA GLY A 1051 17.35 4.58 -4.56
C GLY A 1051 16.31 5.69 -4.56
N VAL A 1052 15.03 5.30 -4.56
CA VAL A 1052 13.87 6.20 -4.69
C VAL A 1052 12.89 5.93 -3.55
N VAL A 1053 12.35 7.00 -2.94
CA VAL A 1053 11.30 6.94 -1.90
C VAL A 1053 10.18 7.91 -2.28
N GLY A 1054 8.93 7.43 -2.32
CA GLY A 1054 7.78 8.27 -2.67
C GLY A 1054 7.82 8.85 -4.10
N GLY A 1055 8.59 8.23 -5.02
CA GLY A 1055 8.78 8.73 -6.38
C GLY A 1055 9.87 9.82 -6.52
N PHE A 1056 10.72 10.01 -5.50
CA PHE A 1056 11.85 10.93 -5.55
C PHE A 1056 13.18 10.25 -5.21
N PRO A 1057 14.30 10.63 -5.87
CA PRO A 1057 15.62 10.12 -5.56
C PRO A 1057 16.04 10.44 -4.12
N VAL A 1058 16.54 9.42 -3.43
CA VAL A 1058 17.27 9.57 -2.17
C VAL A 1058 18.71 9.94 -2.51
N VAL A 1059 19.15 11.12 -2.08
CA VAL A 1059 20.48 11.63 -2.43
C VAL A 1059 21.49 11.35 -1.33
N SER A 1060 22.66 10.88 -1.73
CA SER A 1060 23.81 10.66 -0.87
C SER A 1060 24.97 11.59 -1.26
N ASP A 1061 25.48 12.34 -0.28
CA ASP A 1061 26.62 13.25 -0.45
C ASP A 1061 27.97 12.57 -0.11
N VAL A 1062 27.97 11.24 0.07
CA VAL A 1062 29.16 10.49 0.46
C VAL A 1062 30.01 10.10 -0.74
N THR A 1063 31.28 9.80 -0.48
CA THR A 1063 32.24 9.28 -1.47
C THR A 1063 32.42 7.79 -1.24
N GLY A 1064 32.65 7.01 -2.30
CA GLY A 1064 32.86 5.56 -2.17
C GLY A 1064 32.38 4.78 -3.39
N LEU A 1065 32.10 3.50 -3.16
CA LEU A 1065 31.46 2.62 -4.14
C LEU A 1065 29.96 2.56 -3.85
N PHE A 1066 29.16 2.91 -4.84
CA PHE A 1066 27.70 2.77 -4.85
C PHE A 1066 27.35 1.52 -5.66
N TYR A 1067 26.99 0.46 -4.94
CA TYR A 1067 26.66 -0.85 -5.50
C TYR A 1067 25.40 -1.37 -4.80
N ASN A 1068 24.73 -2.36 -5.40
CA ASN A 1068 23.49 -2.90 -4.86
C ASN A 1068 23.71 -3.67 -3.54
N SER A 1069 23.29 -3.10 -2.40
CA SER A 1069 23.32 -3.74 -1.08
C SER A 1069 21.97 -4.36 -0.69
N SER A 1070 21.61 -5.49 -1.31
CA SER A 1070 20.61 -6.48 -0.87
C SER A 1070 19.46 -6.02 0.05
N SER A 1071 18.25 -5.81 -0.49
CA SER A 1071 17.02 -6.59 -0.14
C SER A 1071 15.67 -6.05 -0.68
N SER A 1072 15.62 -5.09 -1.62
CA SER A 1072 14.50 -4.93 -2.59
C SER A 1072 14.75 -3.68 -3.46
N THR A 1073 15.22 -3.91 -4.70
CA THR A 1073 15.31 -2.95 -5.83
C THR A 1073 15.89 -1.56 -5.50
N TRP A 1074 17.22 -1.42 -5.48
CA TRP A 1074 17.87 -0.11 -5.53
C TRP A 1074 18.65 0.08 -6.83
N GLU A 1075 18.29 1.13 -7.56
CA GLU A 1075 18.81 1.54 -8.86
C GLU A 1075 19.59 2.86 -8.70
N HIS A 1076 20.69 3.03 -9.43
CA HIS A 1076 21.42 4.30 -9.50
C HIS A 1076 21.30 4.80 -10.94
N HIS A 1077 20.61 5.90 -11.19
CA HIS A 1077 20.49 6.47 -12.53
C HIS A 1077 21.47 7.63 -12.75
N TRP A 1078 21.98 8.25 -11.69
CA TRP A 1078 22.91 9.37 -11.83
C TRP A 1078 23.85 9.61 -10.65
N SER A 1079 24.92 10.34 -10.95
CA SER A 1079 25.81 10.97 -9.98
C SER A 1079 26.32 12.29 -10.55
N GLN A 1080 26.42 13.33 -9.72
CA GLN A 1080 26.92 14.63 -10.09
C GLN A 1080 27.85 15.22 -9.03
N PHE A 1081 28.72 16.13 -9.45
CA PHE A 1081 29.35 17.11 -8.58
C PHE A 1081 28.71 18.47 -8.84
N ILE A 1082 28.17 19.10 -7.79
CA ILE A 1082 27.36 20.32 -7.92
C ILE A 1082 27.80 21.41 -6.93
N SER A 1083 27.69 22.67 -7.34
CA SER A 1083 27.89 23.87 -6.51
C SER A 1083 26.92 24.96 -6.99
N GLY A 1084 25.73 25.04 -6.37
CA GLY A 1084 24.64 25.86 -6.90
C GLY A 1084 24.17 25.32 -8.24
N GLU A 1085 24.02 26.18 -9.26
CA GLU A 1085 23.59 25.79 -10.62
C GLU A 1085 24.75 25.41 -11.55
N ARG A 1086 25.88 24.97 -10.96
CA ARG A 1086 27.14 24.73 -11.68
C ARG A 1086 27.69 23.36 -11.32
N GLY A 1087 28.08 22.57 -12.32
CA GLY A 1087 28.56 21.22 -12.05
C GLY A 1087 28.68 20.34 -13.27
N ALA A 1088 28.99 19.07 -13.01
CA ALA A 1088 29.01 18.04 -14.03
C ALA A 1088 28.72 16.66 -13.42
N GLY A 1089 28.16 15.76 -14.21
CA GLY A 1089 27.81 14.42 -13.77
C GLY A 1089 27.56 13.46 -14.91
N ILE A 1090 27.19 12.24 -14.54
CA ILE A 1090 26.73 11.20 -15.48
C ILE A 1090 25.29 10.84 -15.13
N MET A 1091 24.49 10.53 -16.16
CA MET A 1091 23.15 9.98 -16.01
C MET A 1091 22.91 8.87 -17.03
N PHE A 1092 22.11 7.88 -16.67
CA PHE A 1092 21.78 6.73 -17.49
C PHE A 1092 20.45 6.13 -17.02
N THR A 1093 19.88 5.22 -17.79
CA THR A 1093 18.54 4.67 -17.55
C THR A 1093 18.62 3.33 -16.81
N ASP A 1094 17.48 2.77 -16.40
CA ASP A 1094 17.39 1.49 -15.68
C ASP A 1094 18.13 0.38 -16.42
N MET A 1095 17.91 0.24 -17.73
CA MET A 1095 18.57 -0.77 -18.56
C MET A 1095 20.11 -0.61 -18.55
N ALA A 1096 20.61 0.63 -18.53
CA ALA A 1096 22.05 0.88 -18.45
C ALA A 1096 22.61 0.67 -17.03
N ASN A 1097 21.80 0.92 -16.00
CA ASN A 1097 22.11 0.59 -14.61
C ASN A 1097 22.21 -0.93 -14.41
N GLU A 1098 21.28 -1.72 -14.95
CA GLU A 1098 21.39 -3.19 -14.93
C GLU A 1098 22.69 -3.67 -15.58
N MET A 1099 23.09 -3.05 -16.70
CA MET A 1099 24.33 -3.37 -17.39
C MET A 1099 25.58 -3.04 -16.57
N LEU A 1100 25.51 -2.16 -15.56
CA LEU A 1100 26.62 -1.92 -14.63
C LEU A 1100 27.00 -3.19 -13.85
N TYR A 1101 26.04 -4.09 -13.61
CA TYR A 1101 26.22 -5.31 -12.81
C TYR A 1101 26.36 -6.57 -13.67
N VAL A 1102 26.53 -6.44 -14.99
CA VAL A 1102 26.54 -7.57 -15.94
C VAL A 1102 27.59 -8.65 -15.61
N PHE A 1103 28.67 -8.29 -14.91
CA PHE A 1103 29.73 -9.21 -14.54
C PHE A 1103 29.53 -9.89 -13.17
N ASP A 1104 28.58 -9.44 -12.35
CA ASP A 1104 28.34 -9.99 -11.01
C ASP A 1104 27.99 -11.48 -11.07
N ALA A 1105 27.13 -11.87 -12.02
CA ALA A 1105 26.77 -13.26 -12.23
C ALA A 1105 27.94 -14.14 -12.70
N ILE A 1106 28.93 -13.54 -13.38
CA ILE A 1106 30.13 -14.25 -13.86
C ILE A 1106 31.12 -14.47 -12.71
N ALA A 1107 31.27 -13.48 -11.82
CA ALA A 1107 32.11 -13.59 -10.63
C ALA A 1107 31.47 -14.42 -9.50
N GLY A 1108 30.13 -14.47 -9.44
CA GLY A 1108 29.38 -15.05 -8.32
C GLY A 1108 29.35 -14.16 -7.07
N ASP A 1109 29.80 -12.91 -7.18
CA ASP A 1109 29.80 -11.87 -6.13
C ASP A 1109 29.76 -10.48 -6.79
N LYS A 1110 29.62 -9.42 -5.99
CA LYS A 1110 29.46 -8.04 -6.44
C LYS A 1110 30.76 -7.54 -7.08
N THR A 1111 30.63 -6.99 -8.29
CA THR A 1111 31.73 -6.43 -9.08
C THR A 1111 31.44 -5.00 -9.51
N GLY A 1112 30.21 -4.71 -9.95
CA GLY A 1112 29.77 -3.43 -10.49
C GLY A 1112 29.46 -2.37 -9.43
N ALA A 1113 29.88 -1.12 -9.68
CA ALA A 1113 29.51 0.03 -8.88
C ALA A 1113 29.69 1.36 -9.64
N LEU A 1114 29.01 2.42 -9.18
CA LEU A 1114 29.49 3.78 -9.42
C LEU A 1114 30.57 4.11 -8.37
N ARG A 1115 31.74 4.55 -8.81
CA ARG A 1115 32.80 4.98 -7.90
C ARG A 1115 32.91 6.50 -7.90
N VAL A 1116 32.64 7.09 -6.74
CA VAL A 1116 32.67 8.55 -6.53
C VAL A 1116 33.83 8.89 -5.60
N SER A 1117 34.75 9.70 -6.10
CA SER A 1117 35.97 10.07 -5.38
C SER A 1117 35.79 11.32 -4.51
N ASN A 1118 36.81 11.62 -3.70
CA ASN A 1118 36.80 12.75 -2.77
C ASN A 1118 36.83 14.12 -3.47
N ALA A 1119 36.63 15.18 -2.68
CA ALA A 1119 36.61 16.57 -3.16
C ALA A 1119 37.94 17.07 -3.78
N THR A 1120 39.03 16.31 -3.69
CA THR A 1120 40.32 16.63 -4.34
C THR A 1120 40.39 16.05 -5.76
N GLU A 1121 39.92 14.82 -5.97
CA GLU A 1121 39.94 14.16 -7.27
C GLU A 1121 38.69 14.51 -8.12
N ARG A 1122 37.51 14.67 -7.49
CA ARG A 1122 36.24 15.05 -8.13
C ARG A 1122 35.90 14.24 -9.39
N ALA A 1123 36.12 12.94 -9.29
CA ALA A 1123 35.85 11.98 -10.33
C ALA A 1123 34.68 11.04 -10.03
N ILE A 1124 33.94 10.72 -11.08
CA ILE A 1124 32.88 9.70 -11.13
C ILE A 1124 33.32 8.65 -12.15
N GLU A 1125 33.44 7.39 -11.74
CA GLU A 1125 33.75 6.26 -12.62
C GLU A 1125 32.53 5.34 -12.74
N LEU A 1126 32.10 5.09 -13.98
CA LEU A 1126 31.24 3.95 -14.31
C LEU A 1126 32.12 2.71 -14.25
N ALA A 1127 31.93 1.82 -13.28
CA ALA A 1127 32.86 0.73 -13.01
C ALA A 1127 32.15 -0.64 -12.91
N PRO A 1128 31.93 -1.34 -14.05
CA PRO A 1128 31.33 -2.68 -14.05
C PRO A 1128 32.17 -3.76 -13.38
N VAL A 1129 33.48 -3.53 -13.22
CA VAL A 1129 34.35 -4.37 -12.37
C VAL A 1129 35.21 -3.45 -11.53
N THR A 1130 35.08 -3.57 -10.22
CA THR A 1130 35.85 -2.80 -9.23
C THR A 1130 36.81 -3.71 -8.47
N SER A 1131 37.57 -3.13 -7.53
CA SER A 1131 38.43 -3.87 -6.62
C SER A 1131 37.69 -4.77 -5.62
N MET A 1132 36.34 -4.81 -5.65
CA MET A 1132 35.56 -5.71 -4.79
C MET A 1132 35.82 -7.17 -5.12
N THR A 1133 35.70 -7.53 -6.41
CA THR A 1133 35.82 -8.92 -6.87
C THR A 1133 36.36 -8.97 -8.31
N GLN A 1134 37.25 -9.91 -8.59
CA GLN A 1134 37.75 -10.17 -9.94
C GLN A 1134 36.80 -11.06 -10.75
N VAL A 1135 36.80 -10.89 -12.06
CA VAL A 1135 35.96 -11.66 -13.00
C VAL A 1135 36.83 -12.52 -13.89
N GLN A 1136 36.41 -13.77 -14.15
CA GLN A 1136 37.12 -14.69 -15.03
C GLN A 1136 36.21 -15.47 -15.99
N PHE A 1137 36.46 -15.39 -17.30
CA PHE A 1137 35.70 -16.13 -18.33
C PHE A 1137 36.47 -16.32 -19.65
N THR A 1138 36.02 -17.26 -20.49
CA THR A 1138 36.62 -17.62 -21.80
C THR A 1138 35.67 -17.52 -22.99
N TYR A 1139 34.36 -17.47 -22.75
CA TYR A 1139 33.35 -17.44 -23.80
C TYR A 1139 33.17 -16.04 -24.39
N ALA A 1140 32.42 -15.97 -25.49
CA ALA A 1140 32.08 -14.72 -26.16
C ALA A 1140 31.00 -13.94 -25.39
N LEU A 1141 31.14 -12.62 -25.30
CA LEU A 1141 30.23 -11.72 -24.60
C LEU A 1141 30.26 -10.35 -25.29
N ASP A 1142 29.10 -9.74 -25.53
CA ASP A 1142 28.97 -8.40 -26.15
C ASP A 1142 28.17 -7.51 -25.20
N VAL A 1143 28.82 -6.49 -24.64
CA VAL A 1143 28.25 -5.61 -23.62
C VAL A 1143 28.33 -4.17 -24.09
N THR A 1144 27.25 -3.42 -23.87
CA THR A 1144 27.16 -2.01 -24.25
C THR A 1144 26.57 -1.22 -23.09
N TRP A 1145 27.23 -0.12 -22.72
CA TRP A 1145 26.72 0.86 -21.76
C TRP A 1145 26.36 2.15 -22.48
N SER A 1146 25.15 2.64 -22.23
CA SER A 1146 24.64 3.88 -22.80
C SER A 1146 24.28 4.87 -21.70
N GLY A 1147 24.40 6.15 -21.99
CA GLY A 1147 24.08 7.20 -21.02
C GLY A 1147 24.51 8.57 -21.52
N ALA A 1148 24.58 9.53 -20.62
CA ALA A 1148 24.96 10.90 -20.93
C ALA A 1148 25.91 11.47 -19.87
N VAL A 1149 26.79 12.35 -20.33
CA VAL A 1149 27.59 13.22 -19.47
C VAL A 1149 27.02 14.62 -19.58
N VAL A 1150 26.68 15.19 -18.43
CA VAL A 1150 26.06 16.51 -18.32
C VAL A 1150 27.08 17.48 -17.76
N THR A 1151 27.25 18.64 -18.41
CA THR A 1151 28.02 19.76 -17.88
C THR A 1151 27.11 20.98 -17.88
N PHE A 1152 26.95 21.63 -16.73
CA PHE A 1152 25.96 22.69 -16.56
C PHE A 1152 26.56 23.90 -15.84
N ASP A 1153 26.16 25.09 -16.31
CA ASP A 1153 26.53 26.40 -15.74
C ASP A 1153 25.38 27.38 -15.97
N GLY A 1154 24.50 27.52 -14.96
CA GLY A 1154 23.25 28.28 -15.09
C GLY A 1154 22.21 27.59 -16.00
N THR A 1155 22.39 26.30 -16.26
CA THR A 1155 21.44 25.42 -16.96
C THR A 1155 20.95 24.33 -16.01
N THR A 1156 19.91 23.58 -16.39
CA THR A 1156 19.32 22.51 -15.56
C THR A 1156 20.38 21.49 -15.11
N PRO A 1157 20.60 21.30 -13.80
CA PRO A 1157 21.48 20.27 -13.26
C PRO A 1157 20.88 18.87 -13.44
N ILE A 1158 21.64 17.81 -13.10
CA ILE A 1158 21.06 16.46 -13.09
C ILE A 1158 20.02 16.37 -11.97
N TYR A 1159 20.37 16.81 -10.75
CA TYR A 1159 19.46 16.85 -9.62
C TYR A 1159 19.46 18.20 -8.89
N SER A 1160 18.26 18.68 -8.54
CA SER A 1160 18.01 19.86 -7.71
C SER A 1160 16.61 19.77 -7.06
N GLY A 1161 16.36 18.71 -6.31
CA GLY A 1161 15.06 18.48 -5.65
C GLY A 1161 13.98 18.11 -6.67
N GLU A 1162 12.85 18.83 -6.66
CA GLU A 1162 11.73 18.65 -7.59
C GLU A 1162 12.05 19.05 -9.05
N ASN A 1163 13.26 19.57 -9.30
CA ASN A 1163 13.73 19.97 -10.62
C ASN A 1163 15.03 19.20 -10.96
N GLY A 1164 15.23 18.85 -12.23
CA GLY A 1164 16.50 18.31 -12.72
C GLY A 1164 16.33 17.28 -13.82
N LEU A 1165 17.41 17.02 -14.59
CA LEU A 1165 17.40 16.01 -15.66
C LEU A 1165 17.18 14.57 -15.14
N TRP A 1166 17.25 14.32 -13.84
CA TRP A 1166 16.92 13.00 -13.26
C TRP A 1166 15.49 12.55 -13.64
N ILE A 1167 14.53 13.48 -13.75
CA ILE A 1167 13.13 13.16 -14.06
C ILE A 1167 12.99 12.47 -15.43
N ILE A 1168 13.79 12.86 -16.43
CA ILE A 1168 13.71 12.28 -17.79
C ILE A 1168 14.36 10.89 -17.89
N VAL A 1169 15.25 10.52 -16.97
CA VAL A 1169 15.85 9.17 -16.92
C VAL A 1169 15.04 8.24 -16.03
N GLU A 1170 14.47 8.76 -14.93
CA GLU A 1170 13.62 8.02 -13.99
C GLU A 1170 12.21 7.76 -14.56
N TYR A 1171 11.64 8.75 -15.27
CA TYR A 1171 10.26 8.70 -15.73
C TYR A 1171 10.11 8.96 -17.23
N PRO A 1172 10.84 8.29 -18.13
CA PRO A 1172 10.76 8.56 -19.57
C PRO A 1172 9.30 8.55 -20.09
N PRO A 1173 8.95 9.39 -21.08
CA PRO A 1173 7.57 9.53 -21.52
C PRO A 1173 7.01 8.19 -22.03
N THR A 1174 5.78 7.88 -21.62
CA THR A 1174 5.04 6.75 -22.21
C THR A 1174 4.49 7.17 -23.56
N VAL A 1175 4.58 6.29 -24.55
CA VAL A 1175 4.25 6.61 -25.93
C VAL A 1175 3.06 5.80 -26.42
N THR A 1176 2.10 6.48 -27.04
CA THR A 1176 0.97 5.87 -27.73
C THR A 1176 1.12 6.09 -29.23
N ILE A 1177 1.13 5.01 -30.01
CA ILE A 1177 1.23 5.08 -31.47
C ILE A 1177 -0.11 4.69 -32.10
N THR A 1178 -0.59 5.53 -33.02
CA THR A 1178 -1.73 5.24 -33.90
C THR A 1178 -1.33 5.47 -35.37
N THR A 1179 -2.01 4.76 -36.28
CA THR A 1179 -1.80 4.91 -37.72
C THR A 1179 -3.00 5.59 -38.35
N GLU A 1180 -2.79 6.55 -39.25
CA GLU A 1180 -3.85 7.30 -39.94
C GLU A 1180 -3.58 7.34 -41.45
N GLY A 1181 -4.66 7.30 -42.27
CA GLY A 1181 -4.64 7.02 -43.72
C GLY A 1181 -4.86 8.18 -44.65
#